data_AF-A0A9D8FZD4-F1
#
_entry.id   AF-A0A9D8FZD4-F1
#
_cell.length_a   1.000
_cell.length_b   1.000
_cell.length_c   1.000
_cell.angle_alpha   90.00
_cell.angle_beta   90.00
_cell.angle_gamma   90.00
#
_symmetry.space_group_name_H-M   'P 1'
#
loop_
_entity.id
_entity.type
_entity.pdbx_description
1 polymer ?
#
loop_
_entity_poly.entity_id
_entity_poly.type
_entity_poly.pdbx_seq_one_letter_code
_entity_poly.pdbx_strand_id
1 'polypeptide(L)'
;MTRFAMRAIIVAMTEDGRQRTDDRRQNIFDLAVVSVCAIILVAAGAVAFVSLRDYQTKTRGIEFGARADTAFGVNVALEQYSDADSTRALALIREGGLRYVRQHFYWNELEPRPNEFAWEKSDRLIARAREFDLQIVAVIDTTPVWARHPGEADLLYAPPANPDDYGRFVAAFVARYGERVKFVQIWDNPNVHPFWGRRNANPIEYAALLRAAATHARAVNPNVKILSAGLGYSSALIRGHPDYSDLLFLRGLYENGAQNYFDIVGVKAYGMWSGPDDRRADKDVFNFSRAILLRDEMLAYGDASKPIWAVEFGWNALPQNWRGAPSPWGSDTEETQRARLAGAIQRARSEWAWMPVLIAQTFQPNAPSDDPVWGFSLVDKNFQPRALYTALTRALAAPVQPASFDFTRLYITLIACALVAPIAVWRGALAAWRLPWEIVWQPIQARFAALPELAQFALLAGAALALYYAPNTALNFALLALLVFLFALRLDLGLAVTVFTIPFYLLPKNLIGGAQFSMVELLVLVSASAWAVRQGLRFKVQGFKFQPRTLNFELQSIDWAVLCFVLLGLLSVKTASNFGVAMREFRVIILEPALLYALIRAANLSRRDLTRIVHAFILSALAVSLIGLHQFFFTNWVIIGEGVRRVLAVYGSPNNLALYLDRALPVVLALVLFVDDKRRRVAYALSTFIIALALYLTYSRGAWLGIAAGLAFIALAGDRRARPALIGVIVIGVIAIIPFLQTERAQSLFQIGTGTGFFRVSVWESAIAMIRDHPIFGVGLDNFLYEYPKYINPAAWREPNLSHPHNIVLDFWARLGIAGVIVLAWMLFEFYRRGIRNARGINRALAIGLMASMTAALAHGMIDAAYFYVDLAFVWMLMLGVIEAVSAQEETV
;
A
#
# COMPACT_ATOMS: atom_id res chain seq x y z
N MET A 1 -52.70 -29.38 42.20
CA MET A 1 -52.51 -28.72 40.88
C MET A 1 -53.50 -27.59 40.61
N THR A 2 -54.76 -27.69 41.04
CA THR A 2 -55.83 -26.70 40.77
C THR A 2 -55.62 -25.31 41.42
N ARG A 3 -55.01 -25.24 42.61
CA ARG A 3 -54.70 -23.95 43.28
C ARG A 3 -53.51 -23.17 42.66
N PHE A 4 -52.64 -23.83 41.91
CA PHE A 4 -51.50 -23.19 41.22
C PHE A 4 -51.94 -22.57 39.88
N ALA A 5 -52.83 -23.24 39.15
CA ALA A 5 -53.43 -22.73 37.93
C ALA A 5 -54.35 -21.52 38.18
N MET A 6 -55.11 -21.53 39.29
CA MET A 6 -56.02 -20.42 39.63
C MET A 6 -55.26 -19.17 40.10
N ARG A 7 -54.11 -19.32 40.78
CA ARG A 7 -53.19 -18.20 41.09
C ARG A 7 -52.55 -17.60 39.84
N ALA A 8 -52.20 -18.40 38.84
CA ALA A 8 -51.64 -17.93 37.58
C ALA A 8 -52.65 -17.13 36.74
N ILE A 9 -53.94 -17.52 36.76
CA ILE A 9 -55.03 -16.81 36.07
C ILE A 9 -55.36 -15.49 36.79
N ILE A 10 -55.40 -15.48 38.13
CA ILE A 10 -55.66 -14.25 38.91
C ILE A 10 -54.51 -13.24 38.74
N VAL A 11 -53.24 -13.69 38.72
CA VAL A 11 -52.07 -12.84 38.43
C VAL A 11 -52.07 -12.30 37.00
N ALA A 12 -52.73 -12.96 36.04
CA ALA A 12 -52.91 -12.44 34.68
C ALA A 12 -54.11 -11.48 34.53
N MET A 13 -55.00 -11.42 35.53
CA MET A 13 -56.22 -10.59 35.52
C MET A 13 -56.14 -9.33 36.40
N THR A 14 -55.10 -9.18 37.23
CA THR A 14 -54.78 -7.91 37.90
C THR A 14 -54.18 -6.90 36.91
N GLU A 15 -54.38 -5.59 37.13
CA GLU A 15 -53.79 -4.52 36.29
C GLU A 15 -52.28 -4.72 36.09
N ASP A 16 -51.56 -5.10 37.15
CA ASP A 16 -50.12 -5.38 37.19
C ASP A 16 -49.73 -6.62 36.34
N GLY A 17 -50.65 -7.59 36.20
CA GLY A 17 -50.52 -8.75 35.33
C GLY A 17 -50.68 -8.44 33.85
N ARG A 18 -51.69 -7.62 33.53
CA ARG A 18 -51.93 -7.11 32.17
C ARG A 18 -50.80 -6.19 31.71
N GLN A 19 -50.34 -5.28 32.57
CA GLN A 19 -49.20 -4.40 32.31
C GLN A 19 -47.93 -5.21 31.99
N ARG A 20 -47.62 -6.24 32.78
CA ARG A 20 -46.48 -7.14 32.50
C ARG A 20 -46.61 -7.92 31.21
N THR A 21 -47.81 -8.34 30.82
CA THR A 21 -48.03 -9.02 29.53
C THR A 21 -47.95 -8.06 28.34
N ASP A 22 -48.43 -6.82 28.49
CA ASP A 22 -48.37 -5.79 27.45
C ASP A 22 -46.93 -5.29 27.26
N ASP A 23 -46.18 -5.07 28.35
CA ASP A 23 -44.75 -4.76 28.29
C ASP A 23 -43.96 -5.88 27.61
N ARG A 24 -44.28 -7.15 27.92
CA ARG A 24 -43.60 -8.29 27.28
C ARG A 24 -43.92 -8.37 25.78
N ARG A 25 -45.17 -8.12 25.36
CA ARG A 25 -45.55 -8.07 23.94
C ARG A 25 -44.87 -6.90 23.23
N GLN A 26 -44.83 -5.72 23.86
CA GLN A 26 -44.16 -4.54 23.32
C GLN A 26 -42.66 -4.77 23.14
N ASN A 27 -42.00 -5.44 24.09
CA ASN A 27 -40.57 -5.78 23.99
C ASN A 27 -40.28 -6.78 22.86
N ILE A 28 -41.13 -7.79 22.68
CA ILE A 28 -41.00 -8.74 21.56
C ILE A 28 -41.19 -8.01 20.23
N PHE A 29 -42.18 -7.11 20.16
CA PHE A 29 -42.43 -6.28 19.00
C PHE A 29 -41.24 -5.37 18.68
N ASP A 30 -40.72 -4.64 19.66
CA ASP A 30 -39.57 -3.74 19.47
C ASP A 30 -38.30 -4.52 19.08
N LEU A 31 -38.06 -5.72 19.63
CA LEU A 31 -36.95 -6.59 19.21
C LEU A 31 -37.11 -7.06 17.75
N ALA A 32 -38.33 -7.40 17.35
CA ALA A 32 -38.63 -7.75 15.96
C ALA A 32 -38.40 -6.55 15.02
N VAL A 33 -38.83 -5.34 15.42
CA VAL A 33 -38.59 -4.09 14.66
C VAL A 33 -37.10 -3.81 14.50
N VAL A 34 -36.29 -3.92 15.57
CA VAL A 34 -34.83 -3.77 15.50
C VAL A 34 -34.23 -4.77 14.51
N SER A 35 -34.63 -6.04 14.61
CA SER A 35 -34.10 -7.12 13.75
C SER A 35 -34.44 -6.90 12.28
N VAL A 36 -35.70 -6.53 11.99
CA VAL A 36 -36.15 -6.23 10.63
C VAL A 36 -35.43 -4.99 10.07
N CYS A 37 -35.30 -3.92 10.84
CA CYS A 37 -34.59 -2.71 10.41
C CYS A 37 -33.11 -2.99 10.11
N ALA A 38 -32.44 -3.80 10.94
CA ALA A 38 -31.06 -4.21 10.70
C ALA A 38 -30.91 -5.01 9.39
N ILE A 39 -31.81 -5.97 9.13
CA ILE A 39 -31.81 -6.75 7.88
C ILE A 39 -32.01 -5.84 6.67
N ILE A 40 -32.96 -4.90 6.74
CA ILE A 40 -33.23 -3.93 5.68
C ILE A 40 -31.99 -3.08 5.37
N LEU A 41 -31.28 -2.61 6.39
CA LEU A 41 -30.08 -1.78 6.21
C LEU A 41 -28.93 -2.56 5.58
N VAL A 42 -28.70 -3.81 6.01
CA VAL A 42 -27.68 -4.68 5.41
C VAL A 42 -28.01 -4.97 3.95
N ALA A 43 -29.28 -5.30 3.65
CA ALA A 43 -29.73 -5.56 2.29
C ALA A 43 -29.59 -4.31 1.39
N ALA A 44 -30.08 -3.15 1.82
CA ALA A 44 -29.97 -1.89 1.08
C ALA A 44 -28.50 -1.53 0.82
N GLY A 45 -27.64 -1.63 1.83
CA GLY A 45 -26.20 -1.38 1.69
C GLY A 45 -25.53 -2.34 0.70
N ALA A 46 -25.85 -3.64 0.76
CA ALA A 46 -25.31 -4.64 -0.15
C ALA A 46 -25.74 -4.40 -1.60
N VAL A 47 -27.02 -4.10 -1.83
CA VAL A 47 -27.56 -3.87 -3.19
C VAL A 47 -26.99 -2.57 -3.78
N ALA A 48 -26.93 -1.49 -2.99
CA ALA A 48 -26.28 -0.24 -3.41
C ALA A 48 -24.79 -0.45 -3.74
N PHE A 49 -24.08 -1.20 -2.91
CA PHE A 49 -22.67 -1.52 -3.11
C PHE A 49 -22.42 -2.32 -4.40
N VAL A 50 -23.16 -3.41 -4.61
CA VAL A 50 -23.05 -4.24 -5.83
C VAL A 50 -23.33 -3.40 -7.07
N SER A 51 -24.38 -2.57 -7.02
CA SER A 51 -24.77 -1.73 -8.15
C SER A 51 -23.72 -0.66 -8.47
N LEU A 52 -23.17 -0.01 -7.44
CA LEU A 52 -22.12 1.01 -7.62
C LEU A 52 -20.82 0.38 -8.14
N ARG A 53 -20.44 -0.80 -7.64
CA ARG A 53 -19.23 -1.50 -8.09
C ARG A 53 -19.37 -1.98 -9.55
N ASP A 54 -20.54 -2.51 -9.90
CA ASP A 54 -20.85 -2.90 -11.27
C ASP A 54 -20.77 -1.70 -12.22
N TYR A 55 -21.34 -0.56 -11.81
CA TYR A 55 -21.21 0.71 -12.53
C TYR A 55 -19.76 1.11 -12.72
N GLN A 56 -19.00 1.26 -11.63
CA GLN A 56 -17.59 1.66 -11.68
C GLN A 56 -16.76 0.73 -12.58
N THR A 57 -17.02 -0.58 -12.53
CA THR A 57 -16.32 -1.57 -13.36
C THR A 57 -16.66 -1.40 -14.84
N LYS A 58 -17.93 -1.16 -15.17
CA LYS A 58 -18.39 -1.00 -16.56
C LYS A 58 -17.94 0.30 -17.19
N THR A 59 -17.87 1.38 -16.41
CA THR A 59 -17.54 2.72 -16.89
C THR A 59 -16.07 3.12 -16.73
N ARG A 60 -15.23 2.26 -16.14
CA ARG A 60 -13.80 2.57 -15.95
C ARG A 60 -13.10 2.77 -17.29
N GLY A 61 -12.31 3.84 -17.39
CA GLY A 61 -11.51 4.16 -18.58
C GLY A 61 -12.30 4.77 -19.74
N ILE A 62 -13.60 5.06 -19.57
CA ILE A 62 -14.44 5.67 -20.59
C ILE A 62 -14.40 7.20 -20.48
N GLU A 63 -14.11 7.89 -21.58
CA GLU A 63 -14.19 9.35 -21.68
C GLU A 63 -15.46 9.77 -22.45
N PHE A 64 -16.51 10.17 -21.72
CA PHE A 64 -17.79 10.56 -22.31
C PHE A 64 -17.64 11.83 -23.17
N GLY A 65 -18.11 11.77 -24.43
CA GLY A 65 -18.23 12.93 -25.31
C GLY A 65 -17.02 13.24 -26.21
N ALA A 66 -15.89 12.55 -26.04
CA ALA A 66 -14.74 12.68 -26.93
C ALA A 66 -14.74 11.55 -27.98
N ARG A 67 -14.79 11.90 -29.27
CA ARG A 67 -14.62 10.96 -30.38
C ARG A 67 -13.28 11.26 -31.04
N ALA A 68 -12.28 10.43 -30.81
CA ALA A 68 -11.02 10.52 -31.53
C ALA A 68 -11.09 9.63 -32.77
N ASP A 69 -10.68 10.14 -33.93
CA ASP A 69 -10.40 9.29 -35.08
C ASP A 69 -9.18 8.43 -34.76
N THR A 70 -9.44 7.20 -34.31
CA THR A 70 -8.39 6.23 -34.02
C THR A 70 -7.70 5.85 -35.32
N ALA A 71 -6.38 5.98 -35.36
CA ALA A 71 -5.55 5.53 -36.46
C ALA A 71 -4.91 4.17 -36.15
N PHE A 72 -4.52 3.46 -37.20
CA PHE A 72 -4.07 2.08 -37.09
C PHE A 72 -2.72 1.87 -37.76
N GLY A 73 -1.93 0.99 -37.17
CA GLY A 73 -0.65 0.59 -37.71
C GLY A 73 -0.36 -0.89 -37.53
N VAL A 74 0.84 -1.29 -37.92
CA VAL A 74 1.34 -2.63 -37.72
C VAL A 74 2.85 -2.61 -37.48
N ASN A 75 3.34 -3.52 -36.64
CA ASN A 75 4.78 -3.73 -36.49
C ASN A 75 5.31 -4.48 -37.71
N VAL A 76 6.49 -4.06 -38.18
CA VAL A 76 7.13 -4.60 -39.37
C VAL A 76 8.60 -4.87 -39.06
N ALA A 77 9.17 -5.82 -39.80
CA ALA A 77 10.60 -6.07 -39.84
C ALA A 77 11.04 -5.97 -41.31
N LEU A 78 10.98 -4.75 -41.86
CA LEU A 78 11.23 -4.49 -43.29
C LEU A 78 12.68 -4.82 -43.68
N GLU A 79 13.60 -4.85 -42.72
CA GLU A 79 14.99 -5.23 -42.93
C GLU A 79 15.18 -6.67 -43.43
N GLN A 80 14.18 -7.53 -43.25
CA GLN A 80 14.23 -8.91 -43.73
C GLN A 80 13.92 -9.04 -45.23
N TYR A 81 13.38 -7.98 -45.85
CA TYR A 81 12.83 -8.05 -47.21
C TYR A 81 13.82 -7.67 -48.31
N SER A 82 13.66 -8.35 -49.44
CA SER A 82 14.14 -7.82 -50.71
C SER A 82 13.39 -6.53 -51.09
N ASP A 83 13.89 -5.81 -52.08
CA ASP A 83 13.27 -4.58 -52.57
C ASP A 83 11.85 -4.81 -53.10
N ALA A 84 11.64 -5.90 -53.83
CA ALA A 84 10.34 -6.30 -54.34
C ALA A 84 9.37 -6.68 -53.21
N ASP A 85 9.85 -7.45 -52.23
CA ASP A 85 9.05 -7.90 -51.10
C ASP A 85 8.67 -6.74 -50.16
N SER A 86 9.58 -5.80 -49.93
CA SER A 86 9.28 -4.58 -49.17
C SER A 86 8.21 -3.75 -49.86
N THR A 87 8.25 -3.63 -51.19
CA THR A 87 7.24 -2.92 -51.98
C THR A 87 5.88 -3.60 -51.83
N ARG A 88 5.84 -4.93 -51.94
CA ARG A 88 4.62 -5.74 -51.76
C ARG A 88 4.06 -5.63 -50.35
N ALA A 89 4.92 -5.67 -49.32
CA ALA A 89 4.52 -5.53 -47.92
C ALA A 89 3.86 -4.17 -47.66
N LEU A 90 4.51 -3.08 -48.07
CA LEU A 90 4.02 -1.72 -47.85
C LEU A 90 2.73 -1.42 -48.64
N ALA A 91 2.61 -1.96 -49.86
CA ALA A 91 1.38 -1.90 -50.64
C ALA A 91 0.21 -2.55 -49.90
N LEU A 92 0.38 -3.80 -49.44
CA LEU A 92 -0.65 -4.51 -48.66
C LEU A 92 -1.00 -3.76 -47.37
N ILE A 93 -0.01 -3.25 -46.64
CA ILE A 93 -0.26 -2.47 -45.41
C ILE A 93 -1.15 -1.25 -45.71
N ARG A 94 -0.84 -0.50 -46.77
CA ARG A 94 -1.59 0.70 -47.15
C ARG A 94 -2.99 0.37 -47.66
N GLU A 95 -3.12 -0.65 -48.52
CA GLU A 95 -4.40 -1.17 -49.03
C GLU A 95 -5.32 -1.65 -47.90
N GLY A 96 -4.73 -2.22 -46.84
CA GLY A 96 -5.44 -2.62 -45.63
C GLY A 96 -5.96 -1.45 -44.78
N GLY A 97 -5.76 -0.20 -45.20
CA GLY A 97 -6.22 0.99 -44.48
C GLY A 97 -5.32 1.40 -43.31
N LEU A 98 -4.16 0.76 -43.14
CA LEU A 98 -3.19 1.12 -42.12
C LEU A 98 -2.45 2.41 -42.51
N ARG A 99 -1.99 3.15 -41.49
CA ARG A 99 -1.33 4.46 -41.64
C ARG A 99 0.05 4.50 -41.01
N TYR A 100 0.30 3.64 -40.03
CA TYR A 100 1.57 3.59 -39.31
C TYR A 100 2.28 2.26 -39.51
N VAL A 101 3.60 2.32 -39.65
CA VAL A 101 4.48 1.15 -39.54
C VAL A 101 5.45 1.37 -38.39
N ARG A 102 5.49 0.44 -37.44
CA ARG A 102 6.44 0.47 -36.33
C ARG A 102 7.63 -0.41 -36.68
N GLN A 103 8.80 0.21 -36.81
CA GLN A 103 10.02 -0.38 -37.37
C GLN A 103 11.20 -0.13 -36.42
N HIS A 104 11.99 -1.17 -36.17
CA HIS A 104 13.22 -1.07 -35.38
C HIS A 104 14.39 -0.52 -36.20
N PHE A 105 15.19 0.34 -35.56
CA PHE A 105 16.43 0.93 -36.06
C PHE A 105 17.51 0.72 -34.98
N TYR A 106 18.32 -0.31 -35.19
CA TYR A 106 19.28 -0.79 -34.19
C TYR A 106 20.51 0.11 -34.11
N TRP A 107 20.77 0.74 -32.96
CA TRP A 107 21.91 1.64 -32.78
C TRP A 107 23.24 0.94 -33.01
N ASN A 108 23.36 -0.32 -32.57
CA ASN A 108 24.58 -1.11 -32.75
C ASN A 108 24.96 -1.34 -34.23
N GLU A 109 23.99 -1.36 -35.14
CA GLU A 109 24.21 -1.51 -36.59
C GLU A 109 24.44 -0.16 -37.28
N LEU A 110 23.74 0.88 -36.82
CA LEU A 110 23.75 2.20 -37.46
C LEU A 110 24.94 3.05 -37.04
N GLU A 111 25.55 2.80 -35.88
CA GLU A 111 26.79 3.44 -35.41
C GLU A 111 27.79 2.40 -34.86
N PRO A 112 28.38 1.56 -35.74
CA PRO A 112 29.28 0.48 -35.32
C PRO A 112 30.54 1.00 -34.62
N ARG A 113 30.96 2.24 -34.90
CA ARG A 113 32.04 2.95 -34.18
C ARG A 113 31.60 4.38 -33.85
N PRO A 114 32.14 5.01 -32.80
CA PRO A 114 31.74 6.36 -32.40
C PRO A 114 31.86 7.35 -33.57
N ASN A 115 30.75 8.02 -33.91
CA ASN A 115 30.60 8.96 -35.03
C ASN A 115 30.83 8.38 -36.44
N GLU A 116 30.84 7.06 -36.60
CA GLU A 116 30.89 6.38 -37.91
C GLU A 116 29.51 5.75 -38.18
N PHE A 117 28.73 6.36 -39.07
CA PHE A 117 27.33 5.97 -39.28
C PHE A 117 27.09 5.17 -40.56
N ALA A 118 26.28 4.12 -40.47
CA ALA A 118 25.89 3.24 -41.57
C ALA A 118 24.42 3.44 -41.99
N TRP A 119 24.11 4.56 -42.66
CA TRP A 119 22.74 4.98 -42.96
C TRP A 119 22.06 4.31 -44.17
N GLU A 120 22.79 3.56 -45.00
CA GLU A 120 22.27 3.08 -46.31
C GLU A 120 20.97 2.27 -46.17
N LYS A 121 20.94 1.35 -45.20
CA LYS A 121 19.78 0.50 -44.92
C LYS A 121 18.59 1.34 -44.44
N SER A 122 18.79 2.24 -43.49
CA SER A 122 17.72 3.10 -42.96
C SER A 122 17.21 4.11 -43.99
N ASP A 123 18.08 4.63 -44.86
CA ASP A 123 17.71 5.52 -45.97
C ASP A 123 16.72 4.83 -46.92
N ARG A 124 17.01 3.59 -47.32
CA ARG A 124 16.10 2.79 -48.16
C ARG A 124 14.76 2.53 -47.48
N LEU A 125 14.78 2.09 -46.22
CA LEU A 125 13.55 1.77 -45.49
C LEU A 125 12.63 2.98 -45.33
N ILE A 126 13.20 4.13 -44.96
CA ILE A 126 12.44 5.37 -44.75
C ILE A 126 11.92 5.94 -46.07
N ALA A 127 12.70 5.88 -47.15
CA ALA A 127 12.26 6.32 -48.47
C ALA A 127 11.05 5.50 -48.95
N ARG A 128 11.12 4.16 -48.84
CA ARG A 128 10.02 3.27 -49.27
C ARG A 128 8.74 3.47 -48.50
N ALA A 129 8.79 3.55 -47.17
CA ALA A 129 7.56 3.77 -46.39
C ALA A 129 6.84 5.07 -46.82
N ARG A 130 7.60 6.10 -47.21
CA ARG A 130 7.04 7.36 -47.70
C ARG A 130 6.39 7.26 -49.07
N GLU A 131 6.90 6.44 -49.98
CA GLU A 131 6.29 6.20 -51.29
C GLU A 131 4.84 5.69 -51.16
N PHE A 132 4.53 4.99 -50.06
CA PHE A 132 3.21 4.45 -49.75
C PHE A 132 2.38 5.32 -48.79
N ASP A 133 2.80 6.55 -48.48
CA ASP A 133 2.14 7.45 -47.53
C ASP A 133 1.94 6.79 -46.14
N LEU A 134 2.96 6.05 -45.68
CA LEU A 134 2.98 5.43 -44.35
C LEU A 134 3.88 6.23 -43.41
N GLN A 135 3.37 6.49 -42.20
CA GLN A 135 4.11 7.14 -41.13
C GLN A 135 4.94 6.10 -40.37
N ILE A 136 6.23 6.37 -40.18
CA ILE A 136 7.11 5.50 -39.39
C ILE A 136 7.04 5.89 -37.90
N VAL A 137 6.86 4.88 -37.05
CA VAL A 137 7.22 4.94 -35.63
C VAL A 137 8.57 4.24 -35.48
N ALA A 138 9.64 5.03 -35.36
CA ALA A 138 11.00 4.50 -35.31
C ALA A 138 11.34 4.06 -33.88
N VAL A 139 11.54 2.76 -33.68
CA VAL A 139 12.01 2.22 -32.41
C VAL A 139 13.52 2.22 -32.45
N ILE A 140 14.14 3.02 -31.58
CA ILE A 140 15.60 3.06 -31.46
C ILE A 140 15.99 2.27 -30.22
N ASP A 141 16.67 1.15 -30.42
CA ASP A 141 17.10 0.25 -29.36
C ASP A 141 18.48 -0.34 -29.69
N THR A 142 18.93 -1.27 -28.83
CA THR A 142 20.27 -1.85 -28.77
C THR A 142 21.37 -0.84 -28.45
N THR A 143 22.54 -1.36 -28.09
CA THR A 143 23.72 -0.54 -27.76
C THR A 143 24.92 -1.07 -28.54
N PRO A 144 25.73 -0.25 -29.25
CA PRO A 144 26.96 -0.72 -29.88
C PRO A 144 27.99 -1.14 -28.83
N VAL A 145 28.87 -2.08 -29.17
CA VAL A 145 29.86 -2.64 -28.22
C VAL A 145 30.70 -1.55 -27.55
N TRP A 146 31.04 -0.48 -28.28
CA TRP A 146 31.84 0.63 -27.75
C TRP A 146 31.12 1.48 -26.69
N ALA A 147 29.78 1.44 -26.62
CA ALA A 147 28.96 2.23 -25.68
C ALA A 147 28.41 1.40 -24.51
N ARG A 148 28.68 0.08 -24.45
CA ARG A 148 28.21 -0.80 -23.36
C ARG A 148 29.11 -0.70 -22.13
N HIS A 149 28.61 -1.13 -20.97
CA HIS A 149 29.46 -1.29 -19.80
C HIS A 149 30.53 -2.38 -20.01
N PRO A 150 31.71 -2.25 -19.37
CA PRO A 150 32.71 -3.31 -19.37
C PRO A 150 32.11 -4.65 -18.90
N GLY A 151 32.33 -5.72 -19.67
CA GLY A 151 31.79 -7.06 -19.39
C GLY A 151 30.43 -7.38 -20.01
N GLU A 152 29.80 -6.43 -20.71
CA GLU A 152 28.49 -6.62 -21.36
C GLU A 152 28.60 -6.72 -22.90
N ALA A 153 29.77 -7.07 -23.42
CA ALA A 153 30.05 -7.10 -24.87
C ALA A 153 29.14 -8.03 -25.68
N ASP A 154 28.55 -9.06 -25.06
CA ASP A 154 27.62 -10.00 -25.71
C ASP A 154 26.14 -9.65 -25.48
N LEU A 155 25.84 -8.61 -24.69
CA LEU A 155 24.47 -8.24 -24.32
C LEU A 155 23.95 -7.14 -25.23
N LEU A 156 23.30 -7.54 -26.33
CA LEU A 156 22.81 -6.61 -27.36
C LEU A 156 21.87 -5.51 -26.81
N TYR A 157 20.98 -5.89 -25.89
CA TYR A 157 19.99 -5.02 -25.25
C TYR A 157 20.42 -4.54 -23.86
N ALA A 158 21.72 -4.57 -23.52
CA ALA A 158 22.18 -3.85 -22.34
C ALA A 158 22.05 -2.34 -22.57
N PRO A 159 21.61 -1.55 -21.58
CA PRO A 159 21.60 -0.10 -21.69
C PRO A 159 23.02 0.46 -21.87
N PRO A 160 23.20 1.64 -22.47
CA PRO A 160 24.51 2.26 -22.60
C PRO A 160 25.11 2.61 -21.24
N ALA A 161 26.44 2.55 -21.17
CA ALA A 161 27.19 3.00 -20.00
C ALA A 161 27.01 4.50 -19.73
N ASN A 162 26.82 5.28 -20.81
CA ASN A 162 26.52 6.71 -20.75
C ASN A 162 25.25 7.03 -21.58
N PRO A 163 24.15 7.44 -20.93
CA PRO A 163 22.93 7.86 -21.62
C PRO A 163 23.12 8.96 -22.67
N ASP A 164 24.10 9.86 -22.50
CA ASP A 164 24.37 10.92 -23.46
C ASP A 164 24.92 10.41 -24.80
N ASP A 165 25.58 9.25 -24.82
CA ASP A 165 26.08 8.67 -26.07
C ASP A 165 24.90 8.22 -26.94
N TYR A 166 23.91 7.57 -26.32
CA TYR A 166 22.63 7.25 -26.96
C TYR A 166 21.88 8.51 -27.36
N GLY A 167 21.85 9.53 -26.50
CA GLY A 167 21.23 10.81 -26.80
C GLY A 167 21.79 11.48 -28.06
N ARG A 168 23.12 11.49 -28.23
CA ARG A 168 23.77 12.04 -29.43
C ARG A 168 23.46 11.23 -30.69
N PHE A 169 23.39 9.90 -30.58
CA PHE A 169 22.93 9.06 -31.69
C PHE A 169 21.49 9.38 -32.10
N VAL A 170 20.57 9.47 -31.13
CA VAL A 170 19.17 9.83 -31.40
C VAL A 170 19.10 11.21 -32.05
N ALA A 171 19.90 12.18 -31.63
CA ALA A 171 19.99 13.48 -32.31
C ALA A 171 20.51 13.36 -33.74
N ALA A 172 21.53 12.54 -34.01
CA ALA A 172 22.01 12.32 -35.38
C ALA A 172 20.91 11.69 -36.26
N PHE A 173 20.17 10.71 -35.73
CA PHE A 173 19.02 10.11 -36.40
C PHE A 173 17.93 11.15 -36.69
N VAL A 174 17.55 11.95 -35.70
CA VAL A 174 16.50 12.98 -35.83
C VAL A 174 16.94 14.14 -36.72
N ALA A 175 18.21 14.52 -36.73
CA ALA A 175 18.73 15.52 -37.66
C ALA A 175 18.64 15.03 -39.11
N ARG A 176 18.89 13.74 -39.35
CA ARG A 176 18.83 13.12 -40.68
C ARG A 176 17.40 12.86 -41.17
N TYR A 177 16.54 12.42 -40.26
CA TYR A 177 15.23 11.87 -40.59
C TYR A 177 14.05 12.62 -39.99
N GLY A 178 14.23 13.66 -39.18
CA GLY A 178 13.14 14.28 -38.41
C GLY A 178 12.08 15.00 -39.24
N GLU A 179 12.39 15.45 -40.46
CA GLU A 179 11.36 15.88 -41.44
C GLU A 179 10.57 14.69 -42.00
N ARG A 180 11.20 13.51 -41.96
CA ARG A 180 10.71 12.26 -42.54
C ARG A 180 9.94 11.36 -41.59
N VAL A 181 10.39 11.32 -40.35
CA VAL A 181 9.99 10.45 -39.25
C VAL A 181 9.66 11.33 -38.07
N LYS A 182 8.37 11.49 -37.78
CA LYS A 182 7.88 12.37 -36.71
C LYS A 182 7.94 11.71 -35.33
N PHE A 183 7.80 10.39 -35.27
CA PHE A 183 7.62 9.63 -34.03
C PHE A 183 8.83 8.74 -33.77
N VAL A 184 9.50 8.97 -32.64
CA VAL A 184 10.67 8.22 -32.20
C VAL A 184 10.37 7.58 -30.85
N GLN A 185 10.37 6.26 -30.80
CA GLN A 185 10.24 5.47 -29.58
C GLN A 185 11.61 5.19 -29.01
N ILE A 186 11.77 5.50 -27.72
CA ILE A 186 13.02 5.29 -26.99
C ILE A 186 12.97 3.94 -26.30
N TRP A 187 13.72 2.98 -26.86
CA TRP A 187 13.82 1.60 -26.39
C TRP A 187 12.53 0.76 -26.52
N ASP A 188 12.62 -0.55 -26.24
CA ASP A 188 11.46 -1.44 -26.09
C ASP A 188 11.67 -2.45 -24.96
N ASN A 189 10.62 -2.74 -24.18
CA ASN A 189 10.63 -3.69 -23.06
C ASN A 189 11.71 -3.48 -21.97
N PRO A 190 12.09 -2.25 -21.58
CA PRO A 190 13.14 -2.05 -20.56
C PRO A 190 12.79 -2.64 -19.19
N ASN A 191 11.53 -3.02 -19.00
CA ASN A 191 11.02 -3.58 -17.76
C ASN A 191 11.05 -5.12 -17.70
N VAL A 192 11.40 -5.83 -18.78
CA VAL A 192 11.44 -7.30 -18.81
C VAL A 192 12.72 -7.85 -19.41
N HIS A 193 13.17 -8.99 -18.89
CA HIS A 193 14.39 -9.65 -19.36
C HIS A 193 14.17 -10.30 -20.74
N PRO A 194 15.15 -10.28 -21.67
CA PRO A 194 16.53 -9.78 -21.56
C PRO A 194 16.73 -8.34 -22.04
N PHE A 195 15.65 -7.56 -22.20
CA PHE A 195 15.67 -6.29 -22.94
C PHE A 195 16.24 -5.10 -22.13
N TRP A 196 16.85 -5.37 -20.98
CA TRP A 196 17.65 -4.41 -20.21
C TRP A 196 18.97 -5.07 -19.73
N GLY A 197 19.54 -5.93 -20.59
CA GLY A 197 20.71 -6.75 -20.28
C GLY A 197 20.41 -7.82 -19.23
N ARG A 198 21.46 -8.28 -18.53
CA ARG A 198 21.34 -9.22 -17.39
C ARG A 198 21.09 -8.50 -16.06
N ARG A 199 20.62 -7.25 -16.13
CA ARG A 199 20.41 -6.37 -14.98
C ARG A 199 18.95 -6.39 -14.57
N ASN A 200 18.69 -5.95 -13.36
CA ASN A 200 17.33 -5.71 -12.90
C ASN A 200 16.72 -4.53 -13.66
N ALA A 201 15.44 -4.64 -14.03
CA ALA A 201 14.73 -3.53 -14.64
C ALA A 201 14.71 -2.32 -13.71
N ASN A 202 15.08 -1.15 -14.25
CA ASN A 202 15.29 0.05 -13.45
C ASN A 202 14.63 1.29 -14.11
N PRO A 203 13.48 1.77 -13.60
CA PRO A 203 12.81 2.94 -14.15
C PRO A 203 13.63 4.24 -14.02
N ILE A 204 14.55 4.33 -13.05
CA ILE A 204 15.41 5.51 -12.86
C ILE A 204 16.45 5.59 -13.99
N GLU A 205 17.11 4.47 -14.30
CA GLU A 205 18.07 4.40 -15.41
C GLU A 205 17.39 4.65 -16.76
N TYR A 206 16.21 4.06 -16.98
CA TYR A 206 15.45 4.33 -18.20
C TYR A 206 14.97 5.79 -18.29
N ALA A 207 14.55 6.42 -17.18
CA ALA A 207 14.20 7.84 -17.17
C ALA A 207 15.40 8.73 -17.54
N ALA A 208 16.62 8.37 -17.12
CA ALA A 208 17.84 9.06 -17.54
C ALA A 208 18.13 8.90 -19.04
N LEU A 209 17.96 7.68 -19.58
CA LEU A 209 18.08 7.41 -21.02
C LEU A 209 17.06 8.22 -21.84
N LEU A 210 15.80 8.22 -21.40
CA LEU A 210 14.71 8.96 -22.02
C LEU A 210 14.95 10.47 -21.99
N ARG A 211 15.43 10.99 -20.85
CA ARG A 211 15.82 12.40 -20.70
C ARG A 211 16.93 12.78 -21.68
N ALA A 212 18.01 11.99 -21.76
CA ALA A 212 19.11 12.25 -22.67
C ALA A 212 18.62 12.25 -24.13
N ALA A 213 17.91 11.19 -24.54
CA ALA A 213 17.37 11.07 -25.89
C ALA A 213 16.47 12.24 -26.27
N ALA A 214 15.49 12.58 -25.43
CA ALA A 214 14.55 13.66 -25.71
C ALA A 214 15.23 15.03 -25.76
N THR A 215 16.20 15.29 -24.87
CA THR A 215 16.91 16.58 -24.81
C THR A 215 17.74 16.78 -26.07
N HIS A 216 18.55 15.80 -26.45
CA HIS A 216 19.40 15.88 -27.65
C HIS A 216 18.56 15.89 -28.93
N ALA A 217 17.50 15.07 -29.03
CA ALA A 217 16.60 15.06 -30.18
C ALA A 217 15.89 16.39 -30.40
N ARG A 218 15.35 17.00 -29.33
CA ARG A 218 14.63 18.27 -29.42
C ARG A 218 15.54 19.46 -29.68
N ALA A 219 16.82 19.37 -29.32
CA ALA A 219 17.82 20.39 -29.65
C ALA A 219 18.05 20.52 -31.16
N VAL A 220 17.94 19.42 -31.93
CA VAL A 220 18.08 19.42 -33.39
C VAL A 220 16.75 19.57 -34.12
N ASN A 221 15.65 19.04 -33.56
CA ASN A 221 14.31 19.19 -34.11
C ASN A 221 13.26 19.29 -33.00
N PRO A 222 12.75 20.49 -32.67
CA PRO A 222 11.78 20.67 -31.59
C PRO A 222 10.41 20.05 -31.88
N ASN A 223 10.12 19.69 -33.14
CA ASN A 223 8.84 19.11 -33.56
C ASN A 223 8.80 17.57 -33.47
N VAL A 224 9.91 16.91 -33.15
CA VAL A 224 9.95 15.46 -32.95
C VAL A 224 9.04 15.05 -31.80
N LYS A 225 8.32 13.94 -31.95
CA LYS A 225 7.46 13.35 -30.92
C LYS A 225 8.12 12.13 -30.33
N ILE A 226 8.37 12.21 -29.03
CA ILE A 226 9.04 11.15 -28.28
C ILE A 226 7.99 10.22 -27.67
N LEU A 227 8.06 8.93 -28.02
CA LEU A 227 7.32 7.86 -27.37
C LEU A 227 8.18 7.23 -26.27
N SER A 228 7.58 6.97 -25.11
CA SER A 228 8.17 6.04 -24.15
C SER A 228 8.25 4.63 -24.74
N ALA A 229 9.07 3.78 -24.13
CA ALA A 229 9.18 2.38 -24.50
C ALA A 229 7.82 1.67 -24.38
N GLY A 230 7.60 0.66 -25.22
CA GLY A 230 6.55 -0.31 -25.02
C GLY A 230 6.88 -1.18 -23.81
N LEU A 231 6.07 -1.08 -22.75
CA LEU A 231 6.29 -1.85 -21.53
C LEU A 231 5.71 -3.27 -21.67
N GLY A 232 6.52 -4.28 -21.36
CA GLY A 232 6.11 -5.69 -21.35
C GLY A 232 5.22 -6.01 -20.14
N TYR A 233 4.27 -6.93 -20.28
CA TYR A 233 3.44 -7.33 -19.14
C TYR A 233 4.25 -8.10 -18.10
N SER A 234 4.19 -7.61 -16.86
CA SER A 234 4.67 -8.31 -15.67
C SER A 234 3.85 -7.92 -14.44
N SER A 235 3.68 -8.87 -13.51
CA SER A 235 3.05 -8.65 -12.21
C SER A 235 4.07 -8.60 -11.05
N ALA A 236 5.38 -8.69 -11.32
CA ALA A 236 6.36 -8.67 -10.24
C ALA A 236 6.40 -7.31 -9.55
N LEU A 237 6.00 -7.28 -8.27
CA LEU A 237 5.85 -6.05 -7.49
C LEU A 237 7.14 -5.61 -6.78
N ILE A 238 8.21 -6.40 -6.89
CA ILE A 238 9.48 -6.14 -6.23
C ILE A 238 10.29 -5.15 -7.07
N ARG A 239 10.63 -3.98 -6.51
CA ARG A 239 11.54 -3.01 -7.15
C ARG A 239 12.87 -3.70 -7.48
N GLY A 240 13.33 -3.54 -8.72
CA GLY A 240 14.57 -4.18 -9.18
C GLY A 240 14.41 -5.69 -9.41
N HIS A 241 13.23 -6.16 -9.83
CA HIS A 241 13.08 -7.49 -10.41
C HIS A 241 13.50 -7.46 -11.91
N PRO A 242 14.08 -8.53 -12.49
CA PRO A 242 14.38 -8.58 -13.93
C PRO A 242 13.14 -8.38 -14.82
N ASP A 243 11.99 -8.88 -14.38
CA ASP A 243 10.68 -8.67 -15.01
C ASP A 243 9.82 -7.76 -14.13
N TYR A 244 10.10 -6.46 -14.08
CA TYR A 244 9.39 -5.51 -13.23
C TYR A 244 8.03 -5.12 -13.82
N SER A 245 7.02 -4.95 -12.95
CA SER A 245 5.67 -4.61 -13.39
C SER A 245 5.62 -3.34 -14.23
N ASP A 246 4.96 -3.40 -15.38
CA ASP A 246 4.64 -2.28 -16.27
C ASP A 246 4.03 -1.08 -15.51
N LEU A 247 3.10 -1.34 -14.59
CA LEU A 247 2.44 -0.31 -13.78
C LEU A 247 3.44 0.41 -12.88
N LEU A 248 4.23 -0.35 -12.13
CA LEU A 248 5.20 0.21 -11.20
C LEU A 248 6.40 0.83 -11.92
N PHE A 249 6.75 0.32 -13.10
CA PHE A 249 7.78 0.90 -13.95
C PHE A 249 7.33 2.27 -14.44
N LEU A 250 6.12 2.39 -15.01
CA LEU A 250 5.55 3.69 -15.43
C LEU A 250 5.42 4.66 -14.26
N ARG A 251 4.92 4.21 -13.11
CA ARG A 251 4.91 5.02 -11.88
C ARG A 251 6.30 5.51 -11.52
N GLY A 252 7.30 4.64 -11.58
CA GLY A 252 8.71 4.99 -11.35
C GLY A 252 9.20 6.06 -12.33
N LEU A 253 8.73 6.09 -13.59
CA LEU A 253 9.06 7.16 -14.53
C LEU A 253 8.50 8.51 -14.06
N TYR A 254 7.23 8.53 -13.65
CA TYR A 254 6.60 9.75 -13.12
C TYR A 254 7.23 10.21 -11.80
N GLU A 255 7.53 9.29 -10.87
CA GLU A 255 8.25 9.58 -9.61
C GLU A 255 9.62 10.24 -9.86
N ASN A 256 10.21 10.04 -11.04
CA ASN A 256 11.50 10.59 -11.44
C ASN A 256 11.39 11.74 -12.48
N GLY A 257 10.19 12.31 -12.65
CA GLY A 257 9.99 13.48 -13.51
C GLY A 257 10.11 13.20 -15.01
N ALA A 258 10.01 11.93 -15.43
CA ALA A 258 10.19 11.52 -16.82
C ALA A 258 9.11 12.10 -17.75
N GLN A 259 7.95 12.53 -17.21
CA GLN A 259 6.86 13.10 -17.98
C GLN A 259 7.28 14.28 -18.86
N ASN A 260 8.33 15.01 -18.51
CA ASN A 260 8.80 16.12 -19.33
C ASN A 260 9.53 15.68 -20.62
N TYR A 261 9.89 14.39 -20.71
CA TYR A 261 10.76 13.85 -21.75
C TYR A 261 10.06 12.88 -22.72
N PHE A 262 8.76 12.67 -22.58
CA PHE A 262 7.93 11.98 -23.57
C PHE A 262 6.67 12.78 -23.90
N ASP A 263 6.20 12.64 -25.14
CA ASP A 263 4.95 13.19 -25.65
C ASP A 263 3.82 12.15 -25.59
N ILE A 264 4.16 10.86 -25.66
CA ILE A 264 3.23 9.74 -25.84
C ILE A 264 3.72 8.56 -24.99
N VAL A 265 2.81 7.89 -24.29
CA VAL A 265 3.14 6.65 -23.55
C VAL A 265 2.87 5.43 -24.43
N GLY A 266 3.91 4.62 -24.67
CA GLY A 266 3.79 3.35 -25.38
C GLY A 266 3.36 2.21 -24.46
N VAL A 267 2.31 1.47 -24.83
CA VAL A 267 1.82 0.31 -24.06
C VAL A 267 1.59 -0.91 -24.94
N LYS A 268 1.72 -2.11 -24.37
CA LYS A 268 1.41 -3.37 -25.05
C LYS A 268 0.03 -3.87 -24.60
N ALA A 269 -1.01 -3.61 -25.39
CA ALA A 269 -2.40 -3.92 -25.07
C ALA A 269 -2.80 -5.33 -25.53
N TYR A 270 -2.13 -6.35 -25.02
CA TYR A 270 -2.47 -7.75 -25.31
C TYR A 270 -3.76 -8.18 -24.60
N GLY A 271 -4.61 -8.90 -25.32
CA GLY A 271 -5.85 -9.44 -24.75
C GLY A 271 -5.70 -10.78 -24.02
N MET A 272 -4.58 -11.46 -24.24
CA MET A 272 -4.21 -12.73 -23.58
C MET A 272 -5.35 -13.76 -23.66
N TRP A 273 -5.78 -14.32 -22.52
CA TRP A 273 -6.79 -15.39 -22.44
C TRP A 273 -8.25 -14.89 -22.40
N SER A 274 -8.50 -13.60 -22.61
CA SER A 274 -9.82 -12.99 -22.39
C SER A 274 -10.30 -12.17 -23.59
N GLY A 275 -11.60 -11.95 -23.69
CA GLY A 275 -12.19 -11.13 -24.76
C GLY A 275 -11.98 -9.62 -24.53
N PRO A 276 -12.18 -8.80 -25.57
CA PRO A 276 -12.06 -7.35 -25.48
C PRO A 276 -13.07 -6.72 -24.52
N ASP A 277 -14.17 -7.39 -24.18
CA ASP A 277 -15.19 -6.91 -23.22
C ASP A 277 -14.91 -7.30 -21.77
N ASP A 278 -13.80 -7.99 -21.49
CA ASP A 278 -13.39 -8.26 -20.11
C ASP A 278 -13.01 -6.94 -19.41
N ARG A 279 -13.90 -6.45 -18.55
CA ARG A 279 -13.76 -5.16 -17.82
C ARG A 279 -12.88 -5.25 -16.58
N ARG A 280 -12.30 -6.42 -16.27
CA ARG A 280 -11.41 -6.55 -15.10
C ARG A 280 -10.13 -5.77 -15.35
N ALA A 281 -10.02 -4.58 -14.76
CA ALA A 281 -8.79 -3.80 -14.71
C ALA A 281 -8.16 -3.95 -13.32
N ASP A 282 -7.35 -5.00 -13.16
CA ASP A 282 -6.65 -5.32 -11.91
C ASP A 282 -5.18 -5.62 -12.21
N LYS A 283 -4.29 -5.28 -11.26
CA LYS A 283 -2.84 -5.43 -11.41
C LYS A 283 -2.42 -6.89 -11.61
N ASP A 284 -3.23 -7.85 -11.18
CA ASP A 284 -2.94 -9.29 -11.29
C ASP A 284 -3.67 -9.95 -12.49
N VAL A 285 -4.36 -9.14 -13.31
CA VAL A 285 -5.07 -9.60 -14.51
C VAL A 285 -4.36 -9.06 -15.76
N PHE A 286 -3.98 -9.98 -16.66
CA PHE A 286 -3.44 -9.65 -17.97
C PHE A 286 -4.54 -9.78 -19.02
N ASN A 287 -5.03 -8.63 -19.50
CA ASN A 287 -6.05 -8.54 -20.53
C ASN A 287 -5.96 -7.18 -21.24
N PHE A 288 -6.86 -6.97 -22.21
CA PHE A 288 -6.93 -5.72 -22.97
C PHE A 288 -7.23 -4.50 -22.08
N SER A 289 -8.09 -4.68 -21.07
CA SER A 289 -8.47 -3.61 -20.11
C SER A 289 -7.32 -3.17 -19.19
N ARG A 290 -6.21 -3.91 -19.12
CA ARG A 290 -5.05 -3.54 -18.30
C ARG A 290 -4.49 -2.17 -18.67
N ALA A 291 -4.59 -1.75 -19.93
CA ALA A 291 -4.17 -0.42 -20.38
C ALA A 291 -4.84 0.73 -19.59
N ILE A 292 -6.04 0.50 -19.03
CA ILE A 292 -6.74 1.47 -18.16
C ILE A 292 -5.93 1.75 -16.89
N LEU A 293 -5.22 0.76 -16.33
CA LEU A 293 -4.39 0.97 -15.16
C LEU A 293 -3.19 1.88 -15.45
N LEU A 294 -2.60 1.78 -16.64
CA LEU A 294 -1.54 2.69 -17.07
C LEU A 294 -2.09 4.10 -17.28
N ARG A 295 -3.30 4.23 -17.84
CA ARG A 295 -4.01 5.52 -17.92
C ARG A 295 -4.28 6.11 -16.53
N ASP A 296 -4.71 5.29 -15.57
CA ASP A 296 -4.95 5.74 -14.19
C ASP A 296 -3.66 6.25 -13.53
N GLU A 297 -2.49 5.65 -13.80
CA GLU A 297 -1.20 6.20 -13.35
C GLU A 297 -0.94 7.57 -14.00
N MET A 298 -1.17 7.76 -15.30
CA MET A 298 -1.01 9.08 -15.93
C MET A 298 -1.91 10.13 -15.28
N LEU A 299 -3.17 9.77 -14.99
CA LEU A 299 -4.13 10.66 -14.35
C LEU A 299 -3.70 11.03 -12.92
N ALA A 300 -3.17 10.07 -12.15
CA ALA A 300 -2.67 10.30 -10.79
C ALA A 300 -1.51 11.32 -10.75
N TYR A 301 -0.71 11.43 -11.82
CA TYR A 301 0.37 12.40 -11.97
C TYR A 301 -0.02 13.64 -12.79
N GLY A 302 -1.31 13.84 -13.08
CA GLY A 302 -1.80 15.02 -13.80
C GLY A 302 -1.50 15.05 -15.31
N ASP A 303 -1.08 13.93 -15.91
CA ASP A 303 -0.70 13.85 -17.33
C ASP A 303 -1.87 13.39 -18.23
N ALA A 304 -3.08 13.89 -17.95
CA ALA A 304 -4.29 13.51 -18.66
C ALA A 304 -4.27 13.91 -20.16
N SER A 305 -3.51 14.95 -20.51
CA SER A 305 -3.49 15.53 -21.85
C SER A 305 -2.71 14.70 -22.88
N LYS A 306 -1.77 13.86 -22.42
CA LYS A 306 -0.97 13.04 -23.34
C LYS A 306 -1.68 11.73 -23.67
N PRO A 307 -1.55 11.26 -24.93
CA PRO A 307 -2.17 10.01 -25.34
C PRO A 307 -1.33 8.80 -24.93
N ILE A 308 -2.01 7.65 -24.86
CA ILE A 308 -1.39 6.33 -24.86
C ILE A 308 -1.47 5.77 -26.28
N TRP A 309 -0.40 5.16 -26.77
CA TRP A 309 -0.44 4.38 -28.01
C TRP A 309 -0.28 2.91 -27.67
N ALA A 310 -1.18 2.06 -28.18
CA ALA A 310 -0.97 0.63 -28.14
C ALA A 310 0.05 0.27 -29.23
N VAL A 311 1.33 0.17 -28.84
CA VAL A 311 2.44 -0.11 -29.76
C VAL A 311 2.47 -1.57 -30.19
N GLU A 312 1.83 -2.43 -29.41
CA GLU A 312 1.48 -3.81 -29.75
C GLU A 312 0.09 -4.11 -29.20
N PHE A 313 -0.80 -4.70 -29.99
CA PHE A 313 -2.06 -5.24 -29.50
C PHE A 313 -2.50 -6.45 -30.32
N GLY A 314 -3.37 -7.28 -29.73
CA GLY A 314 -4.00 -8.41 -30.41
C GLY A 314 -4.13 -9.66 -29.54
N TRP A 315 -4.56 -10.73 -30.21
CA TRP A 315 -4.67 -12.10 -29.70
C TRP A 315 -3.88 -13.03 -30.59
N ASN A 316 -3.28 -14.05 -30.01
CA ASN A 316 -2.52 -15.05 -30.74
C ASN A 316 -3.42 -16.22 -31.12
N ALA A 317 -3.27 -16.79 -32.31
CA ALA A 317 -3.93 -18.03 -32.70
C ALA A 317 -2.96 -18.94 -33.47
N LEU A 318 -2.56 -20.03 -32.81
CA LEU A 318 -1.75 -21.08 -33.40
C LEU A 318 -2.64 -22.15 -34.06
N PRO A 319 -2.19 -22.77 -35.16
CA PRO A 319 -2.87 -23.91 -35.77
C PRO A 319 -3.10 -25.05 -34.78
N GLN A 320 -4.17 -25.83 -34.94
CA GLN A 320 -4.46 -26.98 -34.06
C GLN A 320 -3.33 -28.03 -34.07
N ASN A 321 -2.57 -28.13 -35.16
CA ASN A 321 -1.44 -29.05 -35.31
C ASN A 321 -0.08 -28.40 -35.02
N TRP A 322 -0.04 -27.29 -34.27
CA TRP A 322 1.20 -26.59 -33.91
C TRP A 322 2.21 -27.52 -33.22
N ARG A 323 3.45 -27.51 -33.70
CA ARG A 323 4.56 -28.32 -33.18
C ARG A 323 5.71 -27.50 -32.57
N GLY A 324 5.62 -26.17 -32.63
CA GLY A 324 6.60 -25.26 -32.08
C GLY A 324 6.41 -24.99 -30.58
N ALA A 325 7.10 -23.97 -30.07
CA ALA A 325 6.97 -23.57 -28.67
C ALA A 325 5.54 -23.06 -28.35
N PRO A 326 5.02 -23.30 -27.14
CA PRO A 326 3.71 -22.76 -26.74
C PRO A 326 3.74 -21.23 -26.72
N SER A 327 2.61 -20.60 -27.08
CA SER A 327 2.48 -19.14 -27.04
C SER A 327 2.43 -18.62 -25.60
N PRO A 328 3.32 -17.68 -25.21
CA PRO A 328 3.24 -17.01 -23.91
C PRO A 328 2.05 -16.06 -23.79
N TRP A 329 1.40 -15.72 -24.91
CA TRP A 329 0.23 -14.84 -24.97
C TRP A 329 -1.12 -15.59 -24.93
N GLY A 330 -1.08 -16.90 -24.68
CA GLY A 330 -2.22 -17.79 -24.94
C GLY A 330 -2.38 -18.08 -26.44
N SER A 331 -3.34 -18.93 -26.80
CA SER A 331 -3.66 -19.24 -28.19
C SER A 331 -5.15 -19.52 -28.34
N ASP A 332 -5.82 -18.69 -29.13
CA ASP A 332 -7.23 -18.84 -29.50
C ASP A 332 -7.41 -19.69 -30.76
N THR A 333 -8.67 -20.00 -31.10
CA THR A 333 -9.03 -20.37 -32.47
C THR A 333 -8.99 -19.13 -33.39
N GLU A 334 -8.71 -19.32 -34.67
CA GLU A 334 -8.68 -18.20 -35.64
C GLU A 334 -10.03 -17.45 -35.71
N GLU A 335 -11.16 -18.14 -35.50
CA GLU A 335 -12.47 -17.50 -35.40
C GLU A 335 -12.58 -16.59 -34.17
N THR A 336 -12.17 -17.08 -33.00
CA THR A 336 -12.19 -16.31 -31.76
C THR A 336 -11.24 -15.11 -31.86
N GLN A 337 -10.04 -15.30 -32.41
CA GLN A 337 -9.06 -14.25 -32.63
C GLN A 337 -9.63 -13.10 -33.47
N ARG A 338 -10.29 -13.42 -34.59
CA ARG A 338 -10.92 -12.42 -35.46
C ARG A 338 -12.03 -11.65 -34.76
N ALA A 339 -12.89 -12.35 -34.01
CA ALA A 339 -13.98 -11.71 -33.26
C ALA A 339 -13.44 -10.78 -32.15
N ARG A 340 -12.41 -11.22 -31.42
CA ARG A 340 -11.77 -10.42 -30.36
C ARG A 340 -11.04 -9.20 -30.92
N LEU A 341 -10.33 -9.33 -32.04
CA LEU A 341 -9.69 -8.21 -32.73
C LEU A 341 -10.73 -7.14 -33.12
N ALA A 342 -11.82 -7.55 -33.78
CA ALA A 342 -12.87 -6.63 -34.20
C ALA A 342 -13.53 -5.92 -32.99
N GLY A 343 -13.82 -6.67 -31.91
CA GLY A 343 -14.37 -6.09 -30.69
C GLY A 343 -13.41 -5.14 -29.98
N ALA A 344 -12.11 -5.41 -29.99
CA ALA A 344 -11.09 -4.54 -29.40
C ALA A 344 -10.98 -3.20 -30.13
N ILE A 345 -10.97 -3.24 -31.46
CA ILE A 345 -10.99 -2.04 -32.32
C ILE A 345 -12.25 -1.22 -32.05
N GLN A 346 -13.41 -1.88 -32.01
CA GLN A 346 -14.68 -1.22 -31.75
C GLN A 346 -14.70 -0.54 -30.39
N ARG A 347 -14.22 -1.24 -29.34
CA ARG A 347 -14.16 -0.73 -27.97
C ARG A 347 -13.18 0.43 -27.83
N ALA A 348 -11.97 0.32 -28.36
CA ALA A 348 -10.99 1.40 -28.27
C ALA A 348 -11.51 2.69 -28.95
N ARG A 349 -12.15 2.56 -30.12
CA ARG A 349 -12.77 3.69 -30.85
C ARG A 349 -13.96 4.31 -30.12
N SER A 350 -14.70 3.53 -29.34
CA SER A 350 -15.92 4.02 -28.66
C SER A 350 -15.69 4.51 -27.23
N GLU A 351 -14.64 4.03 -26.56
CA GLU A 351 -14.42 4.27 -25.13
C GLU A 351 -13.12 5.01 -24.81
N TRP A 352 -12.06 4.80 -25.60
CA TRP A 352 -10.70 5.19 -25.24
C TRP A 352 -10.19 6.31 -26.14
N ALA A 353 -10.78 7.50 -26.03
CA ALA A 353 -10.31 8.69 -26.74
C ALA A 353 -8.83 9.02 -26.42
N TRP A 354 -8.37 8.62 -25.23
CA TRP A 354 -6.97 8.68 -24.79
C TRP A 354 -6.04 7.67 -25.48
N MET A 355 -6.55 6.71 -26.26
CA MET A 355 -5.79 5.75 -27.07
C MET A 355 -6.03 5.93 -28.58
N PRO A 356 -5.50 7.00 -29.20
CA PRO A 356 -5.79 7.34 -30.59
C PRO A 356 -5.05 6.45 -31.62
N VAL A 357 -4.09 5.61 -31.22
CA VAL A 357 -3.35 4.75 -32.14
C VAL A 357 -3.25 3.32 -31.61
N LEU A 358 -3.60 2.34 -32.47
CA LEU A 358 -3.42 0.91 -32.23
C LEU A 358 -2.55 0.28 -33.31
N ILE A 359 -1.47 -0.36 -32.90
CA ILE A 359 -0.48 -0.99 -33.78
C ILE A 359 -0.53 -2.51 -33.61
N ALA A 360 -1.01 -3.22 -34.63
CA ALA A 360 -1.13 -4.67 -34.61
C ALA A 360 0.24 -5.34 -34.42
N GLN A 361 0.27 -6.47 -33.71
CA GLN A 361 1.51 -7.05 -33.19
C GLN A 361 2.56 -7.38 -34.26
N THR A 362 2.19 -7.87 -35.45
CA THR A 362 3.15 -8.05 -36.56
C THR A 362 2.44 -8.19 -37.90
N PHE A 363 3.01 -7.60 -38.96
CA PHE A 363 2.57 -7.84 -40.34
C PHE A 363 3.00 -9.23 -40.78
N GLN A 364 4.29 -9.50 -40.62
CA GLN A 364 4.94 -10.78 -40.82
C GLN A 364 6.24 -10.79 -39.98
N PRO A 365 6.42 -11.77 -39.09
CA PRO A 365 7.53 -11.76 -38.15
C PRO A 365 8.83 -12.25 -38.82
N ASN A 366 9.95 -11.58 -38.48
CA ASN A 366 11.30 -12.07 -38.79
C ASN A 366 11.69 -13.16 -37.77
N ALA A 367 11.03 -14.31 -37.85
CA ALA A 367 11.21 -15.41 -36.90
C ALA A 367 11.06 -16.79 -37.60
N PRO A 368 11.67 -17.86 -37.06
CA PRO A 368 11.45 -19.23 -37.50
C PRO A 368 9.95 -19.60 -37.56
N SER A 369 9.56 -20.52 -38.45
CA SER A 369 8.13 -20.89 -38.66
C SER A 369 7.47 -21.56 -37.46
N ASP A 370 8.26 -22.07 -36.53
CA ASP A 370 7.86 -22.71 -35.29
C ASP A 370 7.89 -21.75 -34.09
N ASP A 371 8.11 -20.45 -34.33
CA ASP A 371 7.98 -19.41 -33.31
C ASP A 371 6.50 -19.00 -33.13
N PRO A 372 5.97 -18.99 -31.89
CA PRO A 372 4.57 -18.68 -31.64
C PRO A 372 4.15 -17.27 -32.05
N VAL A 373 5.08 -16.34 -32.30
CA VAL A 373 4.77 -14.99 -32.83
C VAL A 373 4.02 -15.05 -34.17
N TRP A 374 4.21 -16.11 -34.96
CA TRP A 374 3.44 -16.35 -36.18
C TRP A 374 1.93 -16.42 -35.95
N GLY A 375 1.48 -16.72 -34.72
CA GLY A 375 0.07 -16.67 -34.35
C GLY A 375 -0.56 -15.27 -34.45
N PHE A 376 0.22 -14.20 -34.52
CA PHE A 376 -0.26 -12.82 -34.72
C PHE A 376 -0.17 -12.32 -36.17
N SER A 377 0.53 -13.05 -37.05
CA SER A 377 0.89 -12.57 -38.38
C SER A 377 -0.34 -12.26 -39.23
N LEU A 378 -0.34 -11.10 -39.91
CA LEU A 378 -1.41 -10.68 -40.82
C LEU A 378 -1.32 -11.39 -42.18
N VAL A 379 -0.11 -11.70 -42.64
CA VAL A 379 0.14 -12.47 -43.87
C VAL A 379 0.98 -13.70 -43.59
N ASP A 380 0.96 -14.68 -44.48
CA ASP A 380 1.90 -15.81 -44.43
C ASP A 380 3.29 -15.46 -45.02
N LYS A 381 4.23 -16.41 -45.05
CA LYS A 381 5.58 -16.22 -45.62
C LYS A 381 5.59 -15.81 -47.10
N ASN A 382 4.53 -16.14 -47.84
CA ASN A 382 4.40 -15.84 -49.26
C ASN A 382 3.58 -14.56 -49.49
N PHE A 383 3.38 -13.73 -48.45
CA PHE A 383 2.58 -12.51 -48.44
C PHE A 383 1.13 -12.75 -48.90
N GLN A 384 0.56 -13.93 -48.60
CA GLN A 384 -0.87 -14.16 -48.76
C GLN A 384 -1.59 -13.66 -47.49
N PRO A 385 -2.61 -12.77 -47.63
CA PRO A 385 -3.39 -12.30 -46.49
C PRO A 385 -4.08 -13.44 -45.75
N ARG A 386 -3.94 -13.48 -44.42
CA ARG A 386 -4.65 -14.42 -43.55
C ARG A 386 -6.04 -13.91 -43.21
N ALA A 387 -6.90 -14.76 -42.65
CA ALA A 387 -8.25 -14.34 -42.26
C ALA A 387 -8.23 -13.22 -41.20
N LEU A 388 -7.15 -13.12 -40.42
CA LEU A 388 -6.91 -12.02 -39.49
C LEU A 388 -6.76 -10.66 -40.20
N TYR A 389 -6.06 -10.59 -41.34
CA TYR A 389 -5.93 -9.37 -42.14
C TYR A 389 -7.30 -8.93 -42.67
N THR A 390 -8.11 -9.85 -43.19
CA THR A 390 -9.47 -9.54 -43.66
C THR A 390 -10.37 -9.07 -42.52
N ALA A 391 -10.23 -9.65 -41.32
CA ALA A 391 -10.97 -9.20 -40.14
C ALA A 391 -10.56 -7.80 -39.68
N LEU A 392 -9.24 -7.52 -39.68
CA LEU A 392 -8.69 -6.19 -39.38
C LEU A 392 -9.27 -5.15 -40.34
N THR A 393 -9.07 -5.32 -41.64
CA THR A 393 -9.54 -4.38 -42.67
C THR A 393 -11.04 -4.12 -42.60
N ARG A 394 -11.85 -5.17 -42.39
CA ARG A 394 -13.31 -5.02 -42.18
C ARG A 394 -13.63 -4.24 -40.91
N ALA A 395 -12.94 -4.49 -39.80
CA ALA A 395 -13.16 -3.78 -38.54
C ALA A 395 -12.78 -2.29 -38.62
N LEU A 396 -11.74 -1.96 -39.40
CA LEU A 396 -11.34 -0.58 -39.67
C LEU A 396 -12.42 0.18 -40.46
N ALA A 397 -13.05 -0.48 -41.43
CA ALA A 397 -14.13 0.09 -42.24
C ALA A 397 -15.49 0.15 -41.52
N ALA A 398 -15.66 -0.56 -40.41
CA ALA A 398 -16.93 -0.62 -39.69
C ALA A 398 -17.27 0.73 -38.99
N PRO A 399 -18.55 1.11 -38.92
CA PRO A 399 -18.97 2.31 -38.20
C PRO A 399 -18.80 2.15 -36.69
N VAL A 400 -18.36 3.21 -36.01
CA VAL A 400 -18.21 3.20 -34.53
C VAL A 400 -19.58 3.22 -33.87
N GLN A 401 -19.94 2.13 -33.22
CA GLN A 401 -21.05 2.06 -32.27
C GLN A 401 -20.71 2.80 -30.97
N PRO A 402 -21.53 3.78 -30.52
CA PRO A 402 -21.32 4.45 -29.24
C PRO A 402 -21.42 3.48 -28.07
N ALA A 403 -20.63 3.69 -27.03
CA ALA A 403 -20.81 2.96 -25.78
C ALA A 403 -22.13 3.41 -25.11
N SER A 404 -23.11 2.51 -25.00
CA SER A 404 -24.38 2.77 -24.30
C SER A 404 -24.47 1.93 -23.03
N PHE A 405 -24.78 2.57 -21.90
CA PHE A 405 -24.98 1.89 -20.62
C PHE A 405 -26.37 2.22 -20.07
N ASP A 406 -27.10 1.20 -19.62
CA ASP A 406 -28.36 1.39 -18.91
C ASP A 406 -28.10 1.69 -17.43
N PHE A 407 -28.25 2.97 -17.06
CA PHE A 407 -28.09 3.43 -15.68
C PHE A 407 -29.38 3.37 -14.85
N THR A 408 -30.51 3.00 -15.46
CA THR A 408 -31.83 3.03 -14.82
C THR A 408 -31.85 2.19 -13.55
N ARG A 409 -31.27 0.98 -13.61
CA ARG A 409 -31.20 0.08 -12.45
C ARG A 409 -30.37 0.64 -11.29
N LEU A 410 -29.26 1.32 -11.57
CA LEU A 410 -28.43 1.97 -10.55
C LEU A 410 -29.21 3.09 -9.87
N TYR A 411 -29.81 3.99 -10.64
CA TYR A 411 -30.56 5.12 -10.08
C TYR A 411 -31.76 4.67 -9.26
N ILE A 412 -32.56 3.72 -9.76
CA ILE A 412 -33.67 3.13 -9.01
C ILE A 412 -33.18 2.55 -7.69
N THR A 413 -32.07 1.81 -7.72
CA THR A 413 -31.48 1.21 -6.52
C THR A 413 -31.04 2.25 -5.50
N LEU A 414 -30.30 3.29 -5.93
CA LEU A 414 -29.80 4.33 -5.04
C LEU A 414 -30.95 5.14 -4.42
N ILE A 415 -31.97 5.48 -5.22
CA ILE A 415 -33.17 6.18 -4.74
C ILE A 415 -33.91 5.31 -3.72
N ALA A 416 -34.13 4.02 -4.02
CA ALA A 416 -34.77 3.09 -3.10
C ALA A 416 -33.99 2.98 -1.77
N CYS A 417 -32.66 2.88 -1.82
CA CYS A 417 -31.83 2.84 -0.62
C CYS A 417 -31.89 4.15 0.18
N ALA A 418 -31.88 5.30 -0.50
CA ALA A 418 -31.96 6.63 0.13
C ALA A 418 -33.30 6.87 0.85
N LEU A 419 -34.39 6.27 0.36
CA LEU A 419 -35.71 6.35 1.00
C LEU A 419 -35.86 5.37 2.17
N VAL A 420 -35.36 4.13 2.01
CA VAL A 420 -35.59 3.05 2.97
C VAL A 420 -34.63 3.11 4.16
N ALA A 421 -33.34 3.44 3.94
CA ALA A 421 -32.34 3.39 4.99
C ALA A 421 -32.59 4.37 6.14
N PRO A 422 -32.93 5.67 5.92
CA PRO A 422 -33.18 6.60 7.03
C PRO A 422 -34.37 6.17 7.89
N ILE A 423 -35.42 5.64 7.26
CA ILE A 423 -36.62 5.15 7.96
C ILE A 423 -36.27 3.94 8.83
N ALA A 424 -35.51 2.98 8.28
CA ALA A 424 -35.05 1.80 9.02
C ALA A 424 -34.11 2.17 10.17
N VAL A 425 -33.19 3.11 9.98
CA VAL A 425 -32.32 3.63 11.06
C VAL A 425 -33.16 4.26 12.16
N TRP A 426 -34.08 5.17 11.82
CA TRP A 426 -34.92 5.86 12.80
C TRP A 426 -35.80 4.89 13.58
N ARG A 427 -36.52 4.00 12.88
CA ARG A 427 -37.41 3.00 13.51
C ARG A 427 -36.64 1.99 14.34
N GLY A 428 -35.50 1.51 13.85
CA GLY A 428 -34.62 0.58 14.57
C GLY A 428 -34.03 1.22 15.82
N ALA A 429 -33.54 2.45 15.73
CA ALA A 429 -33.01 3.20 16.87
C ALA A 429 -34.10 3.47 17.93
N LEU A 430 -35.29 3.87 17.51
CA LEU A 430 -36.42 4.10 18.42
C LEU A 430 -36.86 2.82 19.13
N ALA A 431 -36.98 1.70 18.41
CA ALA A 431 -37.34 0.41 18.99
C ALA A 431 -36.24 -0.11 19.92
N ALA A 432 -34.96 -0.01 19.53
CA ALA A 432 -33.82 -0.33 20.39
C ALA A 432 -33.82 0.55 21.66
N TRP A 433 -34.18 1.83 21.54
CA TRP A 433 -34.33 2.73 22.67
C TRP A 433 -35.50 2.40 23.59
N ARG A 434 -36.47 1.57 23.19
CA ARG A 434 -37.60 1.16 24.05
C ARG A 434 -37.34 -0.15 24.81
N LEU A 435 -36.45 -1.00 24.32
CA LEU A 435 -36.13 -2.28 24.98
C LEU A 435 -35.62 -2.11 26.42
N PRO A 436 -36.07 -2.89 27.42
CA PRO A 436 -35.63 -2.78 28.81
C PRO A 436 -34.22 -3.35 28.96
N TRP A 437 -33.22 -2.57 28.52
CA TRP A 437 -31.83 -3.00 28.50
C TRP A 437 -31.31 -3.33 29.89
N GLU A 438 -31.86 -2.77 30.97
CA GLU A 438 -31.57 -3.18 32.35
C GLU A 438 -31.82 -4.67 32.60
N ILE A 439 -32.92 -5.20 32.05
CA ILE A 439 -33.31 -6.61 32.21
C ILE A 439 -32.58 -7.50 31.20
N VAL A 440 -32.28 -6.99 30.00
CA VAL A 440 -31.67 -7.79 28.91
C VAL A 440 -30.15 -7.84 29.01
N TRP A 441 -29.50 -6.72 29.29
CA TRP A 441 -28.05 -6.59 29.25
C TRP A 441 -27.36 -7.32 30.41
N GLN A 442 -27.88 -7.18 31.65
CA GLN A 442 -27.22 -7.76 32.83
C GLN A 442 -27.11 -9.30 32.75
N PRO A 443 -28.15 -10.06 32.36
CA PRO A 443 -28.02 -11.52 32.23
C PRO A 443 -27.08 -11.94 31.10
N ILE A 444 -27.08 -11.23 29.97
CA ILE A 444 -26.15 -11.53 28.87
C ILE A 444 -24.71 -11.29 29.32
N GLN A 445 -24.45 -10.13 29.94
CA GLN A 445 -23.14 -9.81 30.48
C GLN A 445 -22.70 -10.82 31.54
N ALA A 446 -23.58 -11.22 32.45
CA ALA A 446 -23.29 -12.21 33.49
C ALA A 446 -22.98 -13.59 32.88
N ARG A 447 -23.77 -14.05 31.91
CA ARG A 447 -23.54 -15.33 31.21
C ARG A 447 -22.23 -15.32 30.43
N PHE A 448 -21.94 -14.24 29.72
CA PHE A 448 -20.68 -14.10 29.00
C PHE A 448 -19.49 -14.05 29.96
N ALA A 449 -19.59 -13.29 31.04
CA ALA A 449 -18.56 -13.19 32.07
C ALA A 449 -18.33 -14.52 32.83
N ALA A 450 -19.35 -15.38 32.92
CA ALA A 450 -19.25 -16.70 33.53
C ALA A 450 -18.49 -17.73 32.67
N LEU A 451 -18.30 -17.47 31.37
CA LEU A 451 -17.45 -18.32 30.52
C LEU A 451 -15.99 -18.27 31.00
N PRO A 452 -15.19 -19.33 30.80
CA PRO A 452 -13.75 -19.27 31.02
C PRO A 452 -13.12 -18.09 30.27
N GLU A 453 -12.18 -17.38 30.89
CA GLU A 453 -11.56 -16.18 30.30
C GLU A 453 -10.94 -16.48 28.92
N LEU A 454 -10.38 -17.68 28.73
CA LEU A 454 -9.86 -18.15 27.45
C LEU A 454 -10.95 -18.26 26.38
N ALA A 455 -12.15 -18.72 26.73
CA ALA A 455 -13.28 -18.84 25.80
C ALA A 455 -13.80 -17.45 25.40
N GLN A 456 -13.87 -16.52 26.37
CA GLN A 456 -14.22 -15.12 26.07
C GLN A 456 -13.23 -14.50 25.09
N PHE A 457 -11.92 -14.66 25.35
CA PHE A 457 -10.88 -14.20 24.46
C PHE A 457 -10.95 -14.84 23.07
N ALA A 458 -11.14 -16.16 22.99
CA ALA A 458 -11.26 -16.89 21.73
C ALA A 458 -12.45 -16.42 20.88
N LEU A 459 -13.59 -16.07 21.51
CA LEU A 459 -14.74 -15.51 20.80
C LEU A 459 -14.44 -14.12 20.21
N LEU A 460 -13.81 -13.23 20.99
CA LEU A 460 -13.44 -11.89 20.50
C LEU A 460 -12.38 -11.96 19.40
N ALA A 461 -11.30 -12.73 19.62
CA ALA A 461 -10.23 -12.91 18.65
C ALA A 461 -10.73 -13.63 17.39
N GLY A 462 -11.59 -14.64 17.54
CA GLY A 462 -12.21 -15.36 16.44
C GLY A 462 -13.12 -14.46 15.59
N ALA A 463 -13.91 -13.58 16.22
CA ALA A 463 -14.71 -12.59 15.49
C ALA A 463 -13.85 -11.56 14.75
N ALA A 464 -12.73 -11.12 15.34
CA ALA A 464 -11.79 -10.21 14.69
C ALA A 464 -11.08 -10.89 13.49
N LEU A 465 -10.72 -12.17 13.63
CA LEU A 465 -10.15 -12.97 12.55
C LEU A 465 -11.17 -13.22 11.43
N ALA A 466 -12.42 -13.53 11.79
CA ALA A 466 -13.51 -13.67 10.82
C ALA A 466 -13.73 -12.36 10.06
N LEU A 467 -13.65 -11.20 10.73
CA LEU A 467 -13.75 -9.90 10.06
C LEU A 467 -12.62 -9.72 9.05
N TYR A 468 -11.38 -10.08 9.42
CA TYR A 468 -10.24 -9.98 8.52
C TYR A 468 -10.41 -10.85 7.26
N TYR A 469 -10.93 -12.06 7.37
CA TYR A 469 -11.15 -12.96 6.23
C TYR A 469 -12.50 -12.81 5.53
N ALA A 470 -13.36 -11.88 5.97
CA ALA A 470 -14.69 -11.72 5.38
C ALA A 470 -14.61 -11.33 3.89
N PRO A 471 -15.28 -12.07 2.98
CA PRO A 471 -15.09 -11.92 1.53
C PRO A 471 -15.93 -10.80 0.91
N ASN A 472 -16.94 -10.29 1.64
CA ASN A 472 -17.87 -9.30 1.12
C ASN A 472 -18.21 -8.23 2.16
N THR A 473 -18.66 -7.08 1.66
CA THR A 473 -18.99 -5.90 2.45
C THR A 473 -20.13 -6.15 3.45
N ALA A 474 -21.13 -6.95 3.10
CA ALA A 474 -22.23 -7.24 4.02
C ALA A 474 -21.74 -8.01 5.26
N LEU A 475 -20.90 -9.03 5.07
CA LEU A 475 -20.31 -9.78 6.17
C LEU A 475 -19.35 -8.93 7.00
N ASN A 476 -18.60 -8.01 6.38
CA ASN A 476 -17.76 -7.05 7.12
C ASN A 476 -18.58 -6.26 8.14
N PHE A 477 -19.69 -5.64 7.71
CA PHE A 477 -20.52 -4.83 8.59
C PHE A 477 -21.25 -5.66 9.66
N ALA A 478 -21.68 -6.87 9.33
CA ALA A 478 -22.26 -7.80 10.30
C ALA A 478 -21.25 -8.17 11.41
N LEU A 479 -20.00 -8.48 11.02
CA LEU A 479 -18.94 -8.83 11.96
C LEU A 479 -18.44 -7.61 12.76
N LEU A 480 -18.42 -6.41 12.17
CA LEU A 480 -18.17 -5.17 12.92
C LEU A 480 -19.22 -4.94 14.01
N ALA A 481 -20.50 -5.11 13.68
CA ALA A 481 -21.58 -4.99 14.66
C ALA A 481 -21.47 -6.04 15.78
N LEU A 482 -21.15 -7.29 15.41
CA LEU A 482 -20.88 -8.36 16.38
C LEU A 482 -19.69 -8.01 17.30
N LEU A 483 -18.61 -7.48 16.74
CA LEU A 483 -17.43 -7.08 17.50
C LEU A 483 -17.74 -5.93 18.47
N VAL A 484 -18.49 -4.91 18.04
CA VAL A 484 -18.95 -3.82 18.93
C VAL A 484 -19.75 -4.40 20.11
N PHE A 485 -20.64 -5.36 19.84
CA PHE A 485 -21.42 -6.02 20.89
C PHE A 485 -20.53 -6.84 21.85
N LEU A 486 -19.64 -7.69 21.33
CA LEU A 486 -18.73 -8.51 22.14
C LEU A 486 -17.75 -7.65 22.96
N PHE A 487 -17.23 -6.58 22.38
CA PHE A 487 -16.34 -5.64 23.07
C PHE A 487 -17.10 -4.86 24.13
N ALA A 488 -18.38 -4.54 23.92
CA ALA A 488 -19.19 -3.87 24.95
C ALA A 488 -19.41 -4.77 26.18
N LEU A 489 -19.46 -6.09 26.00
CA LEU A 489 -19.55 -7.07 27.10
C LEU A 489 -18.24 -7.14 27.92
N ARG A 490 -17.08 -7.09 27.24
CA ARG A 490 -15.73 -7.19 27.84
C ARG A 490 -14.72 -6.24 27.17
N LEU A 491 -14.84 -4.95 27.48
CA LEU A 491 -14.05 -3.89 26.85
C LEU A 491 -12.54 -4.06 27.10
N ASP A 492 -12.16 -4.58 28.27
CA ASP A 492 -10.78 -4.90 28.61
C ASP A 492 -10.15 -5.93 27.65
N LEU A 493 -10.92 -6.95 27.25
CA LEU A 493 -10.50 -7.94 26.25
C LEU A 493 -10.51 -7.34 24.84
N GLY A 494 -11.48 -6.48 24.53
CA GLY A 494 -11.53 -5.77 23.25
C GLY A 494 -10.31 -4.87 23.02
N LEU A 495 -9.91 -4.11 24.04
CA LEU A 495 -8.68 -3.31 24.02
C LEU A 495 -7.43 -4.18 23.90
N ALA A 496 -7.39 -5.33 24.59
CA ALA A 496 -6.29 -6.29 24.44
C ALA A 496 -6.19 -6.84 23.01
N VAL A 497 -7.31 -7.21 22.38
CA VAL A 497 -7.33 -7.65 20.97
C VAL A 497 -6.90 -6.52 20.03
N THR A 498 -7.33 -5.28 20.29
CA THR A 498 -6.90 -4.10 19.53
C THR A 498 -5.40 -3.85 19.63
N VAL A 499 -4.83 -3.96 20.83
CA VAL A 499 -3.38 -3.81 21.05
C VAL A 499 -2.60 -4.96 20.41
N PHE A 500 -3.15 -6.17 20.38
CA PHE A 500 -2.51 -7.30 19.72
C PHE A 500 -2.34 -7.10 18.21
N THR A 501 -3.25 -6.36 17.55
CA THR A 501 -3.22 -6.17 16.09
C THR A 501 -2.29 -5.04 15.63
N ILE A 502 -1.70 -4.26 16.55
CA ILE A 502 -0.82 -3.12 16.24
C ILE A 502 0.25 -3.42 15.17
N PRO A 503 1.09 -4.47 15.29
CA PRO A 503 2.19 -4.67 14.35
C PRO A 503 1.74 -5.20 12.98
N PHE A 504 0.46 -5.56 12.83
CA PHE A 504 -0.11 -6.08 11.59
C PHE A 504 -0.75 -4.98 10.73
N TYR A 505 -0.44 -3.70 10.99
CA TYR A 505 -1.08 -2.59 10.27
C TYR A 505 -0.79 -2.58 8.76
N LEU A 506 0.33 -3.17 8.33
CA LEU A 506 0.70 -3.34 6.92
C LEU A 506 -0.13 -4.42 6.18
N LEU A 507 -1.03 -5.10 6.89
CA LEU A 507 -1.97 -6.08 6.34
C LEU A 507 -3.40 -5.50 6.37
N PRO A 508 -3.74 -4.56 5.46
CA PRO A 508 -5.03 -3.90 5.49
C PRO A 508 -6.17 -4.81 5.04
N LYS A 509 -7.35 -4.56 5.60
CA LYS A 509 -8.62 -5.16 5.22
C LYS A 509 -9.39 -4.23 4.27
N ASN A 510 -9.83 -4.79 3.14
CA ASN A 510 -10.82 -4.14 2.27
C ASN A 510 -12.21 -4.15 2.95
N LEU A 511 -12.74 -2.96 3.27
CA LEU A 511 -14.02 -2.83 3.96
C LEU A 511 -15.19 -2.59 2.98
N ILE A 512 -15.11 -1.52 2.19
CA ILE A 512 -16.13 -1.13 1.20
C ILE A 512 -15.45 -0.42 0.02
N GLY A 513 -15.84 -0.75 -1.21
CA GLY A 513 -15.44 0.03 -2.41
C GLY A 513 -13.93 0.11 -2.65
N GLY A 514 -13.15 -0.87 -2.18
CA GLY A 514 -11.68 -0.83 -2.25
C GLY A 514 -11.01 -0.02 -1.13
N ALA A 515 -11.77 0.61 -0.23
CA ALA A 515 -11.22 1.29 0.94
C ALA A 515 -10.55 0.28 1.88
N GLN A 516 -9.28 0.54 2.17
CA GLN A 516 -8.39 -0.30 2.97
C GLN A 516 -8.17 0.31 4.34
N PHE A 517 -8.38 -0.50 5.38
CA PHE A 517 -8.14 -0.12 6.78
C PHE A 517 -7.32 -1.20 7.45
N SER A 518 -6.32 -0.82 8.23
CA SER A 518 -5.66 -1.81 9.08
C SER A 518 -6.59 -2.33 10.17
N MET A 519 -6.31 -3.54 10.68
CA MET A 519 -7.11 -4.11 11.77
C MET A 519 -7.02 -3.29 13.06
N VAL A 520 -5.89 -2.63 13.35
CA VAL A 520 -5.77 -1.76 14.53
C VAL A 520 -6.66 -0.51 14.41
N GLU A 521 -6.72 0.13 13.23
CA GLU A 521 -7.63 1.26 12.95
C GLU A 521 -9.10 0.84 13.15
N LEU A 522 -9.50 -0.30 12.58
CA LEU A 522 -10.88 -0.78 12.73
C LEU A 522 -11.22 -1.12 14.19
N LEU A 523 -10.32 -1.81 14.89
CA LEU A 523 -10.59 -2.30 16.24
C LEU A 523 -10.54 -1.21 17.31
N VAL A 524 -9.77 -0.12 17.11
CA VAL A 524 -9.85 1.04 18.01
C VAL A 524 -11.19 1.76 17.88
N LEU A 525 -11.73 1.88 16.66
CA LEU A 525 -13.06 2.44 16.41
C LEU A 525 -14.18 1.53 16.95
N VAL A 526 -14.03 0.22 16.82
CA VAL A 526 -14.93 -0.77 17.46
C VAL A 526 -14.87 -0.63 18.98
N SER A 527 -13.68 -0.50 19.56
CA SER A 527 -13.51 -0.31 21.01
C SER A 527 -14.14 0.99 21.50
N ALA A 528 -14.02 2.08 20.74
CA ALA A 528 -14.69 3.35 21.04
C ALA A 528 -16.21 3.23 20.96
N SER A 529 -16.72 2.58 19.92
CA SER A 529 -18.15 2.32 19.74
C SER A 529 -18.70 1.45 20.89
N ALA A 530 -17.96 0.40 21.27
CA ALA A 530 -18.30 -0.49 22.38
C ALA A 530 -18.32 0.25 23.72
N TRP A 531 -17.35 1.13 23.97
CA TRP A 531 -17.32 1.98 25.15
C TRP A 531 -18.55 2.92 25.17
N ALA A 532 -18.88 3.56 24.05
CA ALA A 532 -20.05 4.44 23.94
C ALA A 532 -21.37 3.69 24.19
N VAL A 533 -21.52 2.49 23.63
CA VAL A 533 -22.66 1.59 23.90
C VAL A 533 -22.75 1.28 25.39
N ARG A 534 -21.63 0.97 26.06
CA ARG A 534 -21.62 0.69 27.51
C ARG A 534 -22.05 1.90 28.33
N GLN A 535 -21.67 3.12 27.95
CA GLN A 535 -22.13 4.34 28.64
C GLN A 535 -23.61 4.61 28.40
N GLY A 536 -24.10 4.45 27.17
CA GLY A 536 -25.53 4.60 26.84
C GLY A 536 -26.42 3.61 27.57
N LEU A 537 -25.97 2.35 27.70
CA LEU A 537 -26.66 1.34 28.50
C LEU A 537 -26.67 1.71 29.98
N ARG A 538 -25.54 2.14 30.56
CA ARG A 538 -25.48 2.62 31.95
C ARG A 538 -26.45 3.77 32.20
N PHE A 539 -26.48 4.75 31.29
CA PHE A 539 -27.40 5.90 31.35
C PHE A 539 -28.86 5.43 31.45
N LYS A 540 -29.26 4.46 30.63
CA LYS A 540 -30.62 3.94 30.60
C LYS A 540 -30.98 3.11 31.83
N VAL A 541 -30.09 2.23 32.27
CA VAL A 541 -30.32 1.32 33.40
C VAL A 541 -30.41 2.06 34.74
N GLN A 542 -29.57 3.08 34.94
CA GLN A 542 -29.45 3.71 36.25
C GLN A 542 -30.35 4.95 36.42
N GLY A 543 -30.95 5.44 35.32
CA GLY A 543 -31.66 6.72 35.30
C GLY A 543 -30.70 7.88 35.57
N PHE A 544 -30.80 8.98 34.84
CA PHE A 544 -29.87 10.10 35.01
C PHE A 544 -30.00 10.72 36.41
N LYS A 545 -29.12 10.34 37.33
CA LYS A 545 -28.62 11.26 38.35
C LYS A 545 -27.26 11.72 37.86
N PHE A 546 -27.21 12.88 37.20
CA PHE A 546 -25.95 13.61 37.04
C PHE A 546 -25.44 13.94 38.42
N GLN A 547 -24.66 13.03 38.98
CA GLN A 547 -23.78 13.35 40.08
C GLN A 547 -22.48 13.79 39.40
N PRO A 548 -22.10 15.08 39.46
CA PRO A 548 -20.83 15.55 38.91
C PRO A 548 -19.62 14.73 39.40
N ARG A 549 -19.79 14.03 40.54
CA ARG A 549 -18.81 13.15 41.16
C ARG A 549 -18.56 11.80 40.47
N THR A 550 -19.44 11.32 39.58
CA THR A 550 -19.21 10.02 38.88
C THR A 550 -18.44 10.15 37.56
N LEU A 551 -18.23 11.39 37.10
CA LEU A 551 -17.19 11.80 36.16
C LEU A 551 -16.14 12.62 36.92
N ASN A 552 -15.53 12.06 37.97
CA ASN A 552 -14.24 12.56 38.47
C ASN A 552 -13.13 12.22 37.47
N PHE A 553 -13.29 12.69 36.23
CA PHE A 553 -12.28 12.63 35.19
C PHE A 553 -11.58 13.99 35.20
N GLU A 554 -10.86 14.27 36.29
CA GLU A 554 -10.04 15.46 36.31
C GLU A 554 -8.95 15.30 35.26
N LEU A 555 -9.02 16.15 34.23
CA LEU A 555 -8.03 16.20 33.18
C LEU A 555 -6.67 16.53 33.79
N GLN A 556 -5.78 15.59 33.63
CA GLN A 556 -4.42 15.67 34.12
C GLN A 556 -3.55 16.43 33.11
N SER A 557 -2.39 16.93 33.56
CA SER A 557 -1.41 17.61 32.69
C SER A 557 -1.07 16.81 31.42
N ILE A 558 -0.93 15.48 31.54
CA ILE A 558 -0.67 14.60 30.39
C ILE A 558 -1.86 14.51 29.42
N ASP A 559 -3.11 14.63 29.90
CA ASP A 559 -4.31 14.65 29.05
C ASP A 559 -4.32 15.92 28.19
N TRP A 560 -3.95 17.06 28.78
CA TRP A 560 -3.80 18.32 28.06
C TRP A 560 -2.68 18.28 27.03
N ALA A 561 -1.56 17.61 27.34
CA ALA A 561 -0.47 17.42 26.38
C ALA A 561 -0.92 16.60 25.16
N VAL A 562 -1.64 15.49 25.37
CA VAL A 562 -2.18 14.66 24.27
C VAL A 562 -3.23 15.43 23.46
N LEU A 563 -4.13 16.17 24.12
CA LEU A 563 -5.13 17.00 23.43
C LEU A 563 -4.46 18.10 22.60
N CYS A 564 -3.45 18.78 23.15
CA CYS A 564 -2.66 19.78 22.44
C CYS A 564 -1.98 19.16 21.20
N PHE A 565 -1.41 17.96 21.34
CA PHE A 565 -0.80 17.25 20.22
C PHE A 565 -1.81 16.93 19.11
N VAL A 566 -3.03 16.51 19.46
CA VAL A 566 -4.12 16.26 18.48
C VAL A 566 -4.53 17.57 17.77
N LEU A 567 -4.70 18.66 18.52
CA LEU A 567 -5.08 19.96 17.95
C LEU A 567 -3.97 20.53 17.04
N LEU A 568 -2.70 20.40 17.43
CA LEU A 568 -1.56 20.78 16.60
C LEU A 568 -1.47 19.92 15.34
N GLY A 569 -1.73 18.62 15.45
CA GLY A 569 -1.84 17.71 14.31
C GLY A 569 -2.90 18.20 13.31
N LEU A 570 -4.10 18.51 13.79
CA LEU A 570 -5.17 19.05 12.95
C LEU A 570 -4.81 20.38 12.30
N LEU A 571 -4.17 21.29 13.05
CA LEU A 571 -3.74 22.60 12.55
C LEU A 571 -2.68 22.45 11.45
N SER A 572 -1.74 21.52 11.62
CA SER A 572 -0.65 21.29 10.66
C SER A 572 -1.12 20.75 9.30
N VAL A 573 -2.33 20.17 9.21
CA VAL A 573 -2.95 19.81 7.91
C VAL A 573 -3.14 21.04 7.02
N LYS A 574 -3.32 22.23 7.60
CA LYS A 574 -3.47 23.49 6.85
C LYS A 574 -2.15 23.95 6.20
N THR A 575 -0.99 23.56 6.75
CA THR A 575 0.32 23.96 6.23
C THR A 575 0.90 22.97 5.22
N ALA A 576 0.27 21.81 5.07
CA ALA A 576 0.63 20.79 4.10
C ALA A 576 0.39 21.24 2.65
N SER A 577 1.38 21.04 1.78
CA SER A 577 1.25 21.20 0.33
C SER A 577 0.37 20.10 -0.29
N ASN A 578 0.38 18.89 0.30
CA ASN A 578 -0.50 17.80 -0.04
C ASN A 578 -1.51 17.52 1.10
N PHE A 579 -2.72 18.05 0.94
CA PHE A 579 -3.80 17.94 1.93
C PHE A 579 -4.28 16.50 2.16
N GLY A 580 -4.39 15.70 1.09
CA GLY A 580 -4.98 14.35 1.17
C GLY A 580 -4.15 13.40 2.04
N VAL A 581 -2.83 13.44 1.87
CA VAL A 581 -1.90 12.63 2.66
C VAL A 581 -1.78 13.13 4.11
N ALA A 582 -1.77 14.46 4.31
CA ALA A 582 -1.75 15.06 5.63
C ALA A 582 -3.00 14.70 6.46
N MET A 583 -4.19 14.74 5.86
CA MET A 583 -5.43 14.35 6.53
C MET A 583 -5.43 12.85 6.88
N ARG A 584 -4.89 12.01 5.99
CA ARG A 584 -4.74 10.57 6.26
C ARG A 584 -3.80 10.33 7.44
N GLU A 585 -2.64 10.99 7.47
CA GLU A 585 -1.69 10.86 8.57
C GLU A 585 -2.26 11.39 9.88
N PHE A 586 -2.93 12.54 9.88
CA PHE A 586 -3.63 13.07 11.05
C PHE A 586 -4.60 12.03 11.64
N ARG A 587 -5.45 11.43 10.80
CA ARG A 587 -6.40 10.39 11.25
C ARG A 587 -5.67 9.19 11.86
N VAL A 588 -4.73 8.61 11.11
CA VAL A 588 -4.19 7.27 11.42
C VAL A 588 -3.04 7.31 12.43
N ILE A 589 -2.23 8.37 12.47
CA ILE A 589 -1.01 8.47 13.29
C ILE A 589 -1.22 9.35 14.53
N ILE A 590 -2.18 10.27 14.51
CA ILE A 590 -2.46 11.16 15.65
C ILE A 590 -3.79 10.82 16.31
N LEU A 591 -4.90 10.96 15.59
CA LEU A 591 -6.23 10.88 16.17
C LEU A 591 -6.55 9.48 16.71
N GLU A 592 -6.34 8.43 15.92
CA GLU A 592 -6.69 7.06 16.31
C GLU A 592 -5.80 6.48 17.42
N PRO A 593 -4.47 6.69 17.43
CA PRO A 593 -3.64 6.37 18.60
C PRO A 593 -4.02 7.17 19.85
N ALA A 594 -4.33 8.46 19.73
CA ALA A 594 -4.82 9.27 20.85
C ALA A 594 -6.20 8.79 21.36
N LEU A 595 -7.03 8.23 20.47
CA LEU A 595 -8.28 7.58 20.85
C LEU A 595 -8.02 6.32 21.69
N LEU A 596 -7.00 5.52 21.37
CA LEU A 596 -6.60 4.39 22.23
C LEU A 596 -6.20 4.88 23.63
N TYR A 597 -5.40 5.95 23.72
CA TYR A 597 -5.06 6.60 24.99
C TYR A 597 -6.32 7.00 25.77
N ALA A 598 -7.24 7.71 25.13
CA ALA A 598 -8.49 8.15 25.74
C ALA A 598 -9.36 6.99 26.22
N LEU A 599 -9.39 5.87 25.48
CA LEU A 599 -10.14 4.67 25.88
C LEU A 599 -9.54 3.99 27.11
N ILE A 600 -8.21 3.88 27.19
CA ILE A 600 -7.54 3.31 28.37
C ILE A 600 -7.86 4.15 29.62
N ARG A 601 -7.83 5.48 29.49
CA ARG A 601 -8.25 6.42 30.53
C ARG A 601 -9.71 6.23 30.91
N ALA A 602 -10.61 6.16 29.93
CA ALA A 602 -12.06 6.23 30.13
C ALA A 602 -12.73 4.89 30.52
N ALA A 603 -12.03 3.77 30.35
CA ALA A 603 -12.61 2.44 30.54
C ALA A 603 -12.69 1.96 32.00
N ASN A 604 -12.16 2.72 32.97
CA ASN A 604 -12.06 2.37 34.39
C ASN A 604 -11.47 0.96 34.60
N LEU A 605 -10.27 0.76 34.05
CA LEU A 605 -9.58 -0.54 34.01
C LEU A 605 -8.93 -0.86 35.36
N SER A 606 -9.07 -2.10 35.83
CA SER A 606 -8.33 -2.57 37.00
C SER A 606 -6.86 -2.82 36.67
N ARG A 607 -6.01 -2.95 37.69
CA ARG A 607 -4.60 -3.37 37.53
C ARG A 607 -4.45 -4.65 36.72
N ARG A 608 -5.34 -5.62 36.91
CA ARG A 608 -5.35 -6.89 36.16
C ARG A 608 -5.64 -6.64 34.68
N ASP A 609 -6.55 -5.72 34.37
CA ASP A 609 -6.91 -5.39 33.00
C ASP A 609 -5.78 -4.66 32.28
N LEU A 610 -5.14 -3.68 32.94
CA LEU A 610 -3.96 -3.00 32.41
C LEU A 610 -2.81 -3.98 32.13
N THR A 611 -2.56 -4.91 33.07
CA THR A 611 -1.56 -5.96 32.88
C THR A 611 -1.91 -6.86 31.68
N ARG A 612 -3.19 -7.16 31.47
CA ARG A 612 -3.65 -7.95 30.32
C ARG A 612 -3.41 -7.23 29.00
N ILE A 613 -3.69 -5.93 28.92
CA ILE A 613 -3.42 -5.12 27.72
C ILE A 613 -1.91 -5.09 27.42
N VAL A 614 -1.07 -4.95 28.44
CA VAL A 614 0.40 -5.01 28.28
C VAL A 614 0.85 -6.40 27.82
N HIS A 615 0.24 -7.47 28.34
CA HIS A 615 0.51 -8.82 27.83
C HIS A 615 0.11 -8.95 26.36
N ALA A 616 -0.98 -8.33 25.90
CA ALA A 616 -1.34 -8.36 24.49
C ALA A 616 -0.28 -7.67 23.60
N PHE A 617 0.31 -6.57 24.07
CA PHE A 617 1.45 -5.95 23.41
C PHE A 617 2.65 -6.90 23.33
N ILE A 618 3.04 -7.54 24.43
CA ILE A 618 4.14 -8.53 24.45
C ILE A 618 3.83 -9.74 23.54
N LEU A 619 2.60 -10.24 23.55
CA LEU A 619 2.16 -11.36 22.72
C LEU A 619 2.20 -11.01 21.24
N SER A 620 1.86 -9.77 20.87
CA SER A 620 1.99 -9.32 19.48
C SER A 620 3.45 -9.26 19.02
N ALA A 621 4.37 -8.78 19.88
CA ALA A 621 5.80 -8.78 19.62
C ALA A 621 6.36 -10.20 19.52
N LEU A 622 5.89 -11.12 20.36
CA LEU A 622 6.23 -12.53 20.29
C LEU A 622 5.71 -13.17 18.98
N ALA A 623 4.48 -12.87 18.58
CA ALA A 623 3.91 -13.39 17.33
C ALA A 623 4.72 -12.96 16.10
N VAL A 624 5.04 -11.67 15.97
CA VAL A 624 5.86 -11.19 14.84
C VAL A 624 7.30 -11.71 14.92
N SER A 625 7.85 -11.91 16.11
CA SER A 625 9.16 -12.54 16.29
C SER A 625 9.15 -13.99 15.78
N LEU A 626 8.14 -14.78 16.15
CA LEU A 626 7.98 -16.16 15.69
C LEU A 626 7.79 -16.25 14.17
N ILE A 627 6.97 -15.36 13.58
CA ILE A 627 6.80 -15.25 12.13
C ILE A 627 8.15 -14.96 11.46
N GLY A 628 8.89 -13.96 11.97
CA GLY A 628 10.20 -13.59 11.44
C GLY A 628 11.22 -14.72 11.54
N LEU A 629 11.30 -15.40 12.70
CA LEU A 629 12.22 -16.52 12.88
C LEU A 629 11.86 -17.70 11.95
N HIS A 630 10.56 -17.99 11.78
CA HIS A 630 10.12 -19.00 10.84
C HIS A 630 10.56 -18.65 9.40
N GLN A 631 10.31 -17.41 8.97
CA GLN A 631 10.75 -16.93 7.66
C GLN A 631 12.27 -17.03 7.49
N PHE A 632 13.04 -16.67 8.52
CA PHE A 632 14.50 -16.67 8.47
C PHE A 632 15.10 -18.07 8.32
N PHE A 633 14.61 -19.05 9.10
CA PHE A 633 15.17 -20.39 9.14
C PHE A 633 14.61 -21.34 8.10
N PHE A 634 13.34 -21.19 7.72
CA PHE A 634 12.63 -22.17 6.89
C PHE A 634 12.23 -21.64 5.51
N THR A 635 12.51 -20.37 5.19
CA THR A 635 12.15 -19.77 3.89
C THR A 635 13.27 -18.87 3.35
N ASN A 636 13.11 -18.42 2.10
CA ASN A 636 13.97 -17.39 1.49
C ASN A 636 13.41 -15.96 1.67
N TRP A 637 12.40 -15.76 2.54
CA TRP A 637 11.79 -14.46 2.80
C TRP A 637 12.63 -13.61 3.76
N VAL A 638 13.81 -13.20 3.30
CA VAL A 638 14.78 -12.36 4.00
C VAL A 638 15.38 -11.34 3.03
N ILE A 639 15.96 -10.26 3.55
CA ILE A 639 16.76 -9.34 2.74
C ILE A 639 18.25 -9.54 3.02
N ILE A 640 19.08 -9.54 1.98
CA ILE A 640 20.54 -9.52 2.10
C ILE A 640 20.97 -8.06 2.04
N GLY A 641 21.58 -7.55 3.11
CA GLY A 641 22.11 -6.20 3.15
C GLY A 641 23.50 -6.19 3.76
N GLU A 642 24.48 -5.58 3.08
CA GLU A 642 25.88 -5.50 3.53
C GLU A 642 26.42 -6.89 3.97
N GLY A 643 26.21 -7.90 3.12
CA GLY A 643 26.73 -9.26 3.31
C GLY A 643 25.96 -10.17 4.28
N VAL A 644 24.90 -9.69 4.96
CA VAL A 644 24.17 -10.49 5.98
C VAL A 644 22.70 -10.70 5.63
N ARG A 645 22.17 -11.89 5.99
CA ARG A 645 20.73 -12.20 5.94
C ARG A 645 20.02 -11.50 7.09
N ARG A 646 18.91 -10.80 6.81
CA ARG A 646 18.18 -9.99 7.80
C ARG A 646 16.70 -10.35 7.83
N VAL A 647 16.15 -10.50 9.04
CA VAL A 647 14.75 -10.88 9.27
C VAL A 647 13.78 -9.71 9.04
N LEU A 648 12.62 -10.02 8.45
CA LEU A 648 11.59 -9.04 8.02
C LEU A 648 10.27 -9.17 8.81
N ALA A 649 9.84 -10.40 9.10
CA ALA A 649 8.53 -10.72 9.68
C ALA A 649 7.35 -10.19 8.82
N VAL A 650 6.48 -9.39 9.42
CA VAL A 650 5.33 -8.74 8.75
C VAL A 650 5.68 -7.39 8.14
N TYR A 651 6.93 -6.94 8.28
CA TYR A 651 7.42 -5.67 7.77
C TYR A 651 8.19 -5.86 6.46
N GLY A 652 8.24 -4.83 5.62
CA GLY A 652 9.12 -4.79 4.44
C GLY A 652 10.56 -4.39 4.74
N SER A 653 10.86 -3.99 5.99
CA SER A 653 12.17 -3.50 6.41
C SER A 653 12.59 -4.14 7.75
N PRO A 654 13.82 -4.66 7.85
CA PRO A 654 14.36 -5.18 9.10
C PRO A 654 14.50 -4.10 10.18
N ASN A 655 14.67 -2.82 9.79
CA ASN A 655 14.73 -1.70 10.74
C ASN A 655 13.36 -1.43 11.36
N ASN A 656 12.27 -1.55 10.59
CA ASN A 656 10.91 -1.35 11.10
C ASN A 656 10.53 -2.45 12.11
N LEU A 657 10.89 -3.71 11.83
CA LEU A 657 10.73 -4.78 12.80
C LEU A 657 11.53 -4.48 14.09
N ALA A 658 12.76 -4.00 13.95
CA ALA A 658 13.61 -3.62 15.07
C ALA A 658 12.99 -2.52 15.94
N LEU A 659 12.42 -1.48 15.32
CA LEU A 659 11.68 -0.41 16.00
C LEU A 659 10.49 -0.97 16.80
N TYR A 660 9.77 -1.96 16.29
CA TYR A 660 8.68 -2.53 17.08
C TYR A 660 9.19 -3.38 18.27
N LEU A 661 10.18 -4.25 18.02
CA LEU A 661 10.66 -5.21 19.01
C LEU A 661 11.49 -4.58 20.14
N ASP A 662 12.25 -3.52 19.87
CA ASP A 662 13.05 -2.84 20.89
C ASP A 662 12.20 -2.08 21.92
N ARG A 663 10.93 -1.79 21.61
CA ARG A 663 9.92 -1.26 22.55
C ARG A 663 9.35 -2.38 23.42
N ALA A 664 9.15 -3.58 22.89
CA ALA A 664 8.60 -4.70 23.64
C ALA A 664 9.63 -5.34 24.60
N LEU A 665 10.89 -5.43 24.17
CA LEU A 665 11.94 -6.16 24.89
C LEU A 665 12.20 -5.62 26.32
N PRO A 666 12.34 -4.30 26.56
CA PRO A 666 12.55 -3.77 27.92
C PRO A 666 11.36 -4.02 28.84
N VAL A 667 10.13 -4.02 28.31
CA VAL A 667 8.91 -4.29 29.09
C VAL A 667 8.91 -5.72 29.60
N VAL A 668 9.11 -6.70 28.71
CA VAL A 668 9.12 -8.11 29.11
C VAL A 668 10.30 -8.45 30.01
N LEU A 669 11.47 -7.83 29.79
CA LEU A 669 12.64 -8.00 30.64
C LEU A 669 12.40 -7.46 32.05
N ALA A 670 11.77 -6.29 32.20
CA ALA A 670 11.41 -5.77 33.52
C ALA A 670 10.44 -6.72 34.25
N LEU A 671 9.51 -7.37 33.54
CA LEU A 671 8.65 -8.39 34.14
C LEU A 671 9.42 -9.64 34.58
N VAL A 672 10.47 -10.06 33.86
CA VAL A 672 11.37 -11.15 34.30
C VAL A 672 12.09 -10.80 35.60
N LEU A 673 12.48 -9.54 35.78
CA LEU A 673 13.31 -9.10 36.90
C LEU A 673 12.50 -8.80 38.18
N PHE A 674 11.26 -8.33 38.03
CA PHE A 674 10.49 -7.78 39.15
C PHE A 674 9.19 -8.52 39.47
N VAL A 675 8.85 -9.60 38.75
CA VAL A 675 7.70 -10.46 39.09
C VAL A 675 8.17 -11.69 39.87
N ASP A 676 7.56 -11.93 41.03
CA ASP A 676 7.96 -13.02 41.94
C ASP A 676 7.44 -14.41 41.53
N ASP A 677 6.36 -14.48 40.75
CA ASP A 677 5.77 -15.76 40.32
C ASP A 677 6.70 -16.52 39.37
N LYS A 678 7.20 -17.68 39.82
CA LYS A 678 8.16 -18.50 39.08
C LYS A 678 7.64 -18.95 37.70
N ARG A 679 6.35 -19.31 37.57
CA ARG A 679 5.79 -19.80 36.30
C ARG A 679 5.71 -18.66 35.29
N ARG A 680 5.22 -17.50 35.71
CA ARG A 680 5.16 -16.29 34.88
C ARG A 680 6.55 -15.82 34.49
N ARG A 681 7.50 -15.84 35.44
CA ARG A 681 8.90 -15.47 35.18
C ARG A 681 9.55 -16.33 34.10
N VAL A 682 9.31 -17.65 34.10
CA VAL A 682 9.78 -18.54 33.04
C VAL A 682 9.15 -18.19 31.68
N ALA A 683 7.84 -17.94 31.64
CA ALA A 683 7.17 -17.54 30.40
C ALA A 683 7.69 -16.20 29.85
N TYR A 684 7.92 -15.21 30.72
CA TYR A 684 8.53 -13.94 30.33
C TYR A 684 9.98 -14.12 29.86
N ALA A 685 10.76 -15.00 30.49
CA ALA A 685 12.13 -15.27 30.08
C ALA A 685 12.20 -15.92 28.69
N LEU A 686 11.32 -16.89 28.40
CA LEU A 686 11.20 -17.49 27.07
C LEU A 686 10.78 -16.46 26.02
N SER A 687 9.80 -15.60 26.36
CA SER A 687 9.35 -14.52 25.47
C SER A 687 10.48 -13.52 25.19
N THR A 688 11.24 -13.16 26.23
CA THR A 688 12.42 -12.28 26.13
C THR A 688 13.45 -12.88 25.19
N PHE A 689 13.76 -14.17 25.31
CA PHE A 689 14.72 -14.86 24.45
C PHE A 689 14.30 -14.84 22.97
N ILE A 690 13.03 -15.19 22.68
CA ILE A 690 12.51 -15.23 21.31
C ILE A 690 12.52 -13.83 20.68
N ILE A 691 12.05 -12.81 21.41
CA ILE A 691 12.05 -11.41 20.96
C ILE A 691 13.48 -10.90 20.74
N ALA A 692 14.40 -11.18 21.68
CA ALA A 692 15.80 -10.77 21.57
C ALA A 692 16.51 -11.45 20.38
N LEU A 693 16.23 -12.73 20.12
CA LEU A 693 16.80 -13.44 18.97
C LEU A 693 16.32 -12.85 17.64
N ALA A 694 15.01 -12.60 17.50
CA ALA A 694 14.47 -11.95 16.31
C ALA A 694 15.06 -10.54 16.14
N LEU A 695 15.16 -9.76 17.22
CA LEU A 695 15.75 -8.42 17.20
C LEU A 695 17.23 -8.44 16.82
N TYR A 696 18.01 -9.40 17.34
CA TYR A 696 19.42 -9.61 16.96
C TYR A 696 19.56 -9.86 15.45
N LEU A 697 18.71 -10.73 14.88
CA LEU A 697 18.72 -11.07 13.45
C LEU A 697 18.22 -9.95 12.53
N THR A 698 17.75 -8.81 13.06
CA THR A 698 17.46 -7.62 12.24
C THR A 698 18.74 -6.93 11.76
N TYR A 699 19.85 -7.12 12.47
CA TYR A 699 21.10 -6.36 12.26
C TYR A 699 20.87 -4.83 12.22
N SER A 700 19.89 -4.32 12.98
CA SER A 700 19.60 -2.89 13.07
C SER A 700 20.55 -2.18 14.05
N ARG A 701 21.29 -1.19 13.55
CA ARG A 701 22.22 -0.37 14.35
C ARG A 701 21.47 0.43 15.43
N GLY A 702 20.31 0.99 15.07
CA GLY A 702 19.51 1.76 16.00
C GLY A 702 18.87 0.92 17.10
N ALA A 703 18.55 -0.35 16.82
CA ALA A 703 18.09 -1.27 17.85
C ALA A 703 19.14 -1.50 18.94
N TRP A 704 20.42 -1.64 18.58
CA TRP A 704 21.50 -1.81 19.57
C TRP A 704 21.61 -0.62 20.51
N LEU A 705 21.53 0.61 19.97
CA LEU A 705 21.50 1.83 20.76
C LEU A 705 20.27 1.89 21.66
N GLY A 706 19.08 1.58 21.12
CA GLY A 706 17.82 1.54 21.85
C GLY A 706 17.87 0.56 23.02
N ILE A 707 18.26 -0.69 22.77
CA ILE A 707 18.39 -1.73 23.80
C ILE A 707 19.40 -1.31 24.87
N ALA A 708 20.58 -0.81 24.47
CA ALA A 708 21.60 -0.36 25.43
C ALA A 708 21.05 0.74 26.36
N ALA A 709 20.34 1.72 25.81
CA ALA A 709 19.70 2.78 26.59
C ALA A 709 18.60 2.25 27.51
N GLY A 710 17.74 1.35 27.03
CA GLY A 710 16.69 0.70 27.83
C GLY A 710 17.25 -0.15 28.97
N LEU A 711 18.30 -0.94 28.70
CA LEU A 711 18.99 -1.74 29.73
C LEU A 711 19.69 -0.84 30.76
N ALA A 712 20.36 0.23 30.32
CA ALA A 712 20.95 1.21 31.23
C ALA A 712 19.88 1.85 32.12
N PHE A 713 18.71 2.19 31.55
CA PHE A 713 17.59 2.70 32.33
C PHE A 713 17.12 1.70 33.40
N ILE A 714 16.93 0.42 33.04
CA ILE A 714 16.57 -0.64 34.01
C ILE A 714 17.65 -0.77 35.10
N ALA A 715 18.93 -0.63 34.76
CA ALA A 715 20.04 -0.69 35.73
C ALA A 715 19.97 0.42 36.77
N LEU A 716 19.63 1.63 36.31
CA LEU A 716 19.63 2.85 37.10
C LEU A 716 18.35 2.99 37.93
N ALA A 717 17.19 2.67 37.33
CA ALA A 717 15.88 2.76 37.97
C ALA A 717 15.50 1.51 38.79
N GLY A 718 16.11 0.37 38.49
CA GLY A 718 15.86 -0.92 39.14
C GLY A 718 16.51 -1.09 40.52
N ASP A 719 16.15 -2.17 41.19
CA ASP A 719 16.73 -2.52 42.50
C ASP A 719 18.21 -2.90 42.38
N ARG A 720 19.01 -2.63 43.41
CA ARG A 720 20.39 -3.13 43.48
C ARG A 720 20.44 -4.66 43.36
N ARG A 721 19.38 -5.35 43.80
CA ARG A 721 19.23 -6.81 43.67
C ARG A 721 19.08 -7.31 42.23
N ALA A 722 18.60 -6.47 41.30
CA ALA A 722 18.44 -6.84 39.89
C ALA A 722 19.75 -6.66 39.07
N ARG A 723 20.74 -5.94 39.62
CA ARG A 723 21.99 -5.60 38.92
C ARG A 723 22.82 -6.82 38.47
N PRO A 724 23.00 -7.90 39.26
CA PRO A 724 23.77 -9.06 38.80
C PRO A 724 23.13 -9.76 37.60
N ALA A 725 21.80 -9.92 37.60
CA ALA A 725 21.07 -10.50 36.47
C ALA A 725 21.21 -9.62 35.21
N LEU A 726 21.17 -8.29 35.40
CA LEU A 726 21.35 -7.35 34.30
C LEU A 726 22.77 -7.33 33.75
N ILE A 727 23.79 -7.43 34.61
CA ILE A 727 25.19 -7.61 34.19
C ILE A 727 25.30 -8.89 33.35
N GLY A 728 24.66 -9.99 33.77
CA GLY A 728 24.60 -11.22 32.98
C GLY A 728 23.99 -11.00 31.59
N VAL A 729 22.86 -10.29 31.49
CA VAL A 729 22.23 -9.94 30.21
C VAL A 729 23.15 -9.08 29.33
N ILE A 730 23.82 -8.09 29.92
CA ILE A 730 24.77 -7.21 29.22
C ILE A 730 25.96 -8.02 28.70
N VAL A 731 26.54 -8.90 29.52
CA VAL A 731 27.66 -9.77 29.12
C VAL A 731 27.23 -10.70 27.97
N ILE A 732 26.07 -11.32 28.06
CA ILE A 732 25.52 -12.14 26.97
C ILE A 732 25.33 -11.31 25.70
N GLY A 733 24.80 -10.08 25.84
CA GLY A 733 24.64 -9.15 24.72
C GLY A 733 25.97 -8.77 24.07
N VAL A 734 27.00 -8.47 24.86
CA VAL A 734 28.37 -8.16 24.38
C VAL A 734 28.96 -9.36 23.65
N ILE A 735 28.82 -10.57 24.19
CA ILE A 735 29.29 -11.80 23.54
C ILE A 735 28.54 -12.02 22.22
N ALA A 736 27.22 -11.82 22.21
CA ALA A 736 26.40 -11.94 21.01
C ALA A 736 26.74 -10.91 19.93
N ILE A 737 27.33 -9.76 20.30
CA ILE A 737 27.79 -8.74 19.35
C ILE A 737 29.11 -9.15 18.65
N ILE A 738 29.88 -10.11 19.17
CA ILE A 738 31.18 -10.49 18.58
C ILE A 738 31.04 -10.96 17.11
N PRO A 739 30.10 -11.86 16.74
CA PRO A 739 29.86 -12.21 15.35
C PRO A 739 29.40 -11.02 14.49
N PHE A 740 28.63 -10.09 15.07
CA PHE A 740 28.21 -8.87 14.38
C PHE A 740 29.41 -7.99 14.02
N LEU A 741 30.38 -7.83 14.92
CA LEU A 741 31.60 -7.04 14.69
C LEU A 741 32.44 -7.54 13.49
N GLN A 742 32.27 -8.81 13.11
CA GLN A 742 32.97 -9.41 11.98
C GLN A 742 32.28 -9.17 10.62
N THR A 743 31.10 -8.53 10.60
CA THR A 743 30.32 -8.29 9.37
C THR A 743 30.76 -7.01 8.65
N GLU A 744 30.59 -6.94 7.31
CA GLU A 744 30.82 -5.71 6.52
C GLU A 744 30.01 -4.53 7.08
N ARG A 745 28.82 -4.79 7.62
CA ARG A 745 27.96 -3.82 8.30
C ARG A 745 28.61 -3.20 9.53
N ALA A 746 29.32 -3.98 10.35
CA ALA A 746 30.06 -3.44 11.48
C ALA A 746 31.32 -2.68 11.04
N GLN A 747 32.00 -3.15 9.99
CA GLN A 747 33.16 -2.45 9.43
C GLN A 747 32.76 -1.08 8.84
N SER A 748 31.55 -0.97 8.25
CA SER A 748 30.99 0.30 7.78
C SER A 748 30.78 1.35 8.89
N LEU A 749 30.77 0.97 10.18
CA LEU A 749 30.69 1.91 11.30
C LEU A 749 31.99 2.70 11.50
N PHE A 750 33.12 2.15 11.06
CA PHE A 750 34.44 2.73 11.27
C PHE A 750 34.99 3.45 10.02
N GLN A 751 34.24 3.44 8.90
CA GLN A 751 34.59 4.17 7.69
C GLN A 751 34.15 5.63 7.82
N ILE A 752 35.13 6.53 7.98
CA ILE A 752 34.90 7.98 8.03
C ILE A 752 34.73 8.50 6.60
N GLY A 753 33.55 9.04 6.27
CA GLY A 753 33.24 9.65 4.97
C GLY A 753 32.43 8.77 3.99
N THR A 754 32.26 7.48 4.27
CA THR A 754 31.42 6.57 3.46
C THR A 754 30.54 5.69 4.37
N GLY A 755 29.22 5.76 4.22
CA GLY A 755 28.27 4.91 4.96
C GLY A 755 26.96 5.61 5.35
N THR A 756 26.00 4.84 5.88
CA THR A 756 24.66 5.33 6.27
C THR A 756 24.69 6.41 7.37
N GLY A 757 25.76 6.50 8.16
CA GLY A 757 25.93 7.53 9.19
C GLY A 757 26.18 8.93 8.61
N PHE A 758 27.06 9.05 7.61
CA PHE A 758 27.33 10.31 6.92
C PHE A 758 26.11 10.80 6.10
N PHE A 759 25.36 9.85 5.55
CA PHE A 759 24.09 10.11 4.88
C PHE A 759 23.07 10.76 5.82
N ARG A 760 22.91 10.25 7.05
CA ARG A 760 21.97 10.80 8.05
C ARG A 760 22.30 12.24 8.46
N VAL A 761 23.58 12.57 8.61
CA VAL A 761 24.00 13.96 8.90
C VAL A 761 23.57 14.90 7.76
N SER A 762 23.75 14.49 6.51
CA SER A 762 23.33 15.27 5.34
C SER A 762 21.81 15.45 5.28
N VAL A 763 21.04 14.42 5.67
CA VAL A 763 19.58 14.50 5.80
C VAL A 763 19.18 15.47 6.93
N TRP A 764 19.90 15.46 8.05
CA TRP A 764 19.64 16.40 9.17
C TRP A 764 19.91 17.85 8.78
N GLU A 765 20.99 18.12 8.04
CA GLU A 765 21.26 19.45 7.50
C GLU A 765 20.14 19.92 6.57
N SER A 766 19.66 19.03 5.69
CA SER A 766 18.53 19.30 4.79
C SER A 766 17.23 19.58 5.58
N ALA A 767 16.97 18.81 6.65
CA ALA A 767 15.84 19.03 7.54
C ALA A 767 15.94 20.35 8.31
N ILE A 768 17.14 20.73 8.77
CA ILE A 768 17.39 22.01 9.42
C ILE A 768 17.16 23.17 8.44
N ALA A 769 17.59 23.04 7.18
CA ALA A 769 17.31 24.04 6.16
C ALA A 769 15.79 24.21 5.95
N MET A 770 15.05 23.10 5.82
CA MET A 770 13.58 23.12 5.75
C MET A 770 12.94 23.77 6.99
N ILE A 771 13.45 23.47 8.19
CA ILE A 771 12.96 24.06 9.45
C ILE A 771 13.24 25.56 9.51
N ARG A 772 14.37 26.04 8.97
CA ARG A 772 14.67 27.48 8.93
C ARG A 772 13.67 28.26 8.08
N ASP A 773 13.16 27.64 7.03
CA ASP A 773 12.15 28.24 6.15
C ASP A 773 10.74 28.13 6.74
N HIS A 774 10.47 27.09 7.54
CA HIS A 774 9.17 26.81 8.15
C HIS A 774 9.20 26.62 9.69
N PRO A 775 9.75 27.56 10.48
CA PRO A 775 10.09 27.29 11.90
C PRO A 775 8.87 27.18 12.83
N ILE A 776 7.79 27.92 12.55
CA ILE A 776 6.65 28.06 13.46
C ILE A 776 5.63 26.94 13.27
N PHE A 777 5.25 26.65 12.01
CA PHE A 777 4.18 25.71 11.69
C PHE A 777 4.65 24.42 11.01
N GLY A 778 5.94 24.34 10.64
CA GLY A 778 6.44 23.23 9.83
C GLY A 778 5.84 23.18 8.43
N VAL A 779 6.16 22.10 7.71
CA VAL A 779 5.64 21.80 6.37
C VAL A 779 4.34 20.99 6.38
N GLY A 780 3.81 20.66 7.56
CA GLY A 780 2.60 19.86 7.72
C GLY A 780 2.85 18.35 7.80
N LEU A 781 1.83 17.62 8.26
CA LEU A 781 1.86 16.16 8.37
C LEU A 781 2.06 15.49 7.01
N ASP A 782 2.91 14.46 6.98
CA ASP A 782 3.28 13.65 5.82
C ASP A 782 3.85 14.45 4.64
N ASN A 783 4.32 15.68 4.87
CA ASN A 783 4.76 16.58 3.81
C ASN A 783 6.29 16.67 3.65
N PHE A 784 7.07 16.07 4.56
CA PHE A 784 8.53 16.02 4.43
C PHE A 784 8.97 15.42 3.09
N LEU A 785 8.33 14.33 2.63
CA LEU A 785 8.63 13.69 1.34
C LEU A 785 8.54 14.64 0.14
N TYR A 786 7.51 15.49 0.11
CA TYR A 786 7.22 16.35 -1.03
C TYR A 786 8.06 17.63 -1.03
N GLU A 787 8.47 18.08 0.16
CA GLU A 787 9.29 19.28 0.33
C GLU A 787 10.79 18.98 0.30
N TYR A 788 11.21 17.79 0.76
CA TYR A 788 12.61 17.38 0.87
C TYR A 788 13.44 17.60 -0.40
N PRO A 789 12.94 17.31 -1.63
CA PRO A 789 13.68 17.57 -2.87
C PRO A 789 14.22 19.00 -3.04
N LYS A 790 13.57 19.99 -2.43
CA LYS A 790 14.00 21.40 -2.48
C LYS A 790 15.22 21.69 -1.60
N TYR A 791 15.47 20.83 -0.61
CA TYR A 791 16.48 21.01 0.44
C TYR A 791 17.60 19.98 0.40
N ILE A 792 17.60 19.06 -0.58
CA ILE A 792 18.57 17.96 -0.67
C ILE A 792 20.00 18.52 -0.69
N ASN A 793 20.78 18.16 0.32
CA ASN A 793 22.23 18.30 0.29
C ASN A 793 22.80 17.45 -0.88
N PRO A 794 23.73 17.97 -1.70
CA PRO A 794 24.38 17.20 -2.78
C PRO A 794 24.97 15.86 -2.35
N ALA A 795 25.32 15.66 -1.07
CA ALA A 795 25.78 14.37 -0.53
C ALA A 795 24.64 13.35 -0.27
N ALA A 796 23.39 13.80 -0.19
CA ALA A 796 22.19 13.01 0.10
C ALA A 796 21.33 12.68 -1.14
N TRP A 797 21.82 12.98 -2.36
CA TRP A 797 21.07 12.81 -3.62
C TRP A 797 20.59 11.38 -3.90
N ARG A 798 21.18 10.38 -3.25
CA ARG A 798 20.92 8.96 -3.49
C ARG A 798 19.55 8.49 -3.01
N GLU A 799 18.91 9.21 -2.09
CA GLU A 799 17.52 8.91 -1.66
C GLU A 799 16.67 10.20 -1.69
N PRO A 800 16.26 10.67 -2.88
CA PRO A 800 15.53 11.92 -3.01
C PRO A 800 14.09 11.84 -2.47
N ASN A 801 13.60 10.63 -2.20
CA ASN A 801 12.22 10.34 -1.80
C ASN A 801 12.13 9.89 -0.34
N LEU A 802 12.90 10.51 0.55
CA LEU A 802 12.83 10.27 2.00
C LEU A 802 11.58 10.90 2.61
N SER A 803 10.86 10.17 3.45
CA SER A 803 9.64 10.66 4.11
C SER A 803 9.84 11.21 5.52
N HIS A 804 11.05 11.10 6.09
CA HIS A 804 11.35 11.63 7.42
C HIS A 804 12.86 11.84 7.62
N PRO A 805 13.29 12.69 8.59
CA PRO A 805 14.70 13.04 8.77
C PRO A 805 15.51 12.05 9.63
N HIS A 806 14.97 10.88 9.99
CA HIS A 806 15.60 9.92 10.91
C HIS A 806 16.05 10.52 12.26
N ASN A 807 15.33 11.52 12.78
CA ASN A 807 15.57 12.11 14.09
C ASN A 807 14.26 12.64 14.66
N ILE A 808 13.82 12.12 15.80
CA ILE A 808 12.51 12.44 16.41
C ILE A 808 12.28 13.94 16.59
N VAL A 809 13.29 14.70 17.02
CA VAL A 809 13.13 16.14 17.29
C VAL A 809 12.96 16.89 15.98
N LEU A 810 13.81 16.60 14.98
CA LEU A 810 13.70 17.21 13.66
C LEU A 810 12.40 16.82 12.96
N ASP A 811 11.93 15.59 13.15
CA ASP A 811 10.69 15.08 12.53
C ASP A 811 9.45 15.80 13.11
N PHE A 812 9.36 15.93 14.44
CA PHE A 812 8.31 16.71 15.09
C PHE A 812 8.36 18.18 14.70
N TRP A 813 9.56 18.79 14.62
CA TRP A 813 9.70 20.19 14.24
C TRP A 813 9.32 20.41 12.77
N ALA A 814 9.84 19.61 11.85
CA ALA A 814 9.54 19.73 10.44
C ALA A 814 8.04 19.57 10.16
N ARG A 815 7.34 18.65 10.84
CA ARG A 815 5.91 18.37 10.58
C ARG A 815 4.96 19.35 11.30
N LEU A 816 5.23 19.67 12.56
CA LEU A 816 4.30 20.39 13.44
C LEU A 816 4.81 21.77 13.88
N GLY A 817 6.00 22.17 13.44
CA GLY A 817 6.67 23.39 13.88
C GLY A 817 7.20 23.30 15.31
N ILE A 818 7.69 24.43 15.84
CA ILE A 818 8.28 24.48 17.19
C ILE A 818 7.32 24.03 18.29
N ALA A 819 6.01 24.25 18.11
CA ALA A 819 4.97 23.77 19.02
C ALA A 819 4.96 22.23 19.12
N GLY A 820 5.31 21.53 18.03
CA GLY A 820 5.51 20.09 18.00
C GLY A 820 6.60 19.60 18.96
N VAL A 821 7.73 20.31 19.01
CA VAL A 821 8.84 19.98 19.92
C VAL A 821 8.45 20.24 21.37
N ILE A 822 7.73 21.33 21.64
CA ILE A 822 7.25 21.68 22.98
C ILE A 822 6.27 20.61 23.49
N VAL A 823 5.31 20.18 22.67
CA VAL A 823 4.33 19.17 23.10
C VAL A 823 4.96 17.78 23.25
N LEU A 824 5.95 17.44 22.43
CA LEU A 824 6.77 16.23 22.62
C LEU A 824 7.48 16.25 23.98
N ALA A 825 8.16 17.35 24.31
CA ALA A 825 8.84 17.51 25.59
C ALA A 825 7.86 17.44 26.78
N TRP A 826 6.67 18.06 26.65
CA TRP A 826 5.63 18.03 27.67
C TRP A 826 5.11 16.60 27.92
N MET A 827 4.77 15.86 26.85
CA MET A 827 4.33 14.46 26.97
C MET A 827 5.41 13.59 27.64
N LEU A 828 6.68 13.75 27.25
CA LEU A 828 7.78 12.99 27.83
C LEU A 828 8.01 13.33 29.31
N PHE A 829 8.01 14.61 29.66
CA PHE A 829 8.17 15.06 31.04
C PHE A 829 7.10 14.45 31.95
N GLU A 830 5.83 14.54 31.54
CA GLU A 830 4.72 13.97 32.32
C GLU A 830 4.78 12.44 32.40
N PHE A 831 5.15 11.78 31.31
CA PHE A 831 5.31 10.32 31.26
C PHE A 831 6.34 9.83 32.29
N TYR A 832 7.55 10.41 32.29
CA TYR A 832 8.60 10.01 33.23
C TYR A 832 8.29 10.44 34.67
N ARG A 833 7.72 11.64 34.88
CA ARG A 833 7.31 12.11 36.21
C ARG A 833 6.37 11.11 36.89
N ARG A 834 5.39 10.61 36.15
CA ARG A 834 4.41 9.62 36.61
C ARG A 834 5.03 8.22 36.75
N GLY A 835 5.85 7.82 35.80
CA GLY A 835 6.57 6.55 35.87
C GLY A 835 7.49 6.43 37.09
N ILE A 836 8.19 7.50 37.46
CA ILE A 836 9.06 7.54 38.65
C ILE A 836 8.24 7.37 39.95
N ARG A 837 7.04 7.96 40.01
CA ARG A 837 6.13 7.78 41.14
C ARG A 837 5.71 6.31 41.28
N ASN A 838 5.20 5.73 40.21
CA ASN A 838 4.72 4.33 40.18
C ASN A 838 5.83 3.30 40.34
N ALA A 839 7.08 3.65 39.99
CA ALA A 839 8.24 2.79 40.18
C ALA A 839 8.55 2.50 41.65
N ARG A 840 7.96 3.25 42.59
CA ARG A 840 8.11 3.06 44.04
C ARG A 840 6.98 2.23 44.67
N GLY A 841 5.89 2.00 43.94
CA GLY A 841 4.70 1.32 44.43
C GLY A 841 4.56 -0.13 43.95
N ILE A 842 3.35 -0.66 44.06
CA ILE A 842 3.04 -2.07 43.72
C ILE A 842 3.20 -2.33 42.20
N ASN A 843 3.17 -1.28 41.38
CA ASN A 843 3.26 -1.34 39.92
C ASN A 843 4.69 -1.19 39.37
N ARG A 844 5.70 -1.29 40.24
CA ARG A 844 7.11 -1.10 39.92
C ARG A 844 7.59 -1.77 38.63
N ALA A 845 7.30 -3.06 38.46
CA ALA A 845 7.75 -3.83 37.30
C ALA A 845 7.25 -3.22 35.98
N LEU A 846 5.97 -2.83 35.94
CA LEU A 846 5.34 -2.27 34.75
C LEU A 846 5.83 -0.84 34.49
N ALA A 847 5.94 -0.01 35.53
CA ALA A 847 6.41 1.36 35.39
C ALA A 847 7.86 1.43 34.88
N ILE A 848 8.76 0.63 35.46
CA ILE A 848 10.16 0.56 35.01
C ILE A 848 10.24 0.03 33.57
N GLY A 849 9.47 -1.02 33.24
CA GLY A 849 9.43 -1.58 31.89
C GLY A 849 8.97 -0.58 30.82
N LEU A 850 7.89 0.16 31.08
CA LEU A 850 7.38 1.19 30.14
C LEU A 850 8.35 2.37 30.01
N MET A 851 8.97 2.84 31.11
CA MET A 851 9.98 3.89 31.02
C MET A 851 11.23 3.44 30.28
N ALA A 852 11.67 2.20 30.47
CA ALA A 852 12.80 1.62 29.72
C ALA A 852 12.46 1.46 28.23
N SER A 853 11.23 1.07 27.91
CA SER A 853 10.71 0.99 26.54
C SER A 853 10.72 2.34 25.84
N MET A 854 10.18 3.39 26.48
CA MET A 854 10.22 4.75 25.95
C MET A 854 11.67 5.25 25.78
N THR A 855 12.56 4.94 26.73
CA THR A 855 13.98 5.31 26.64
C THR A 855 14.66 4.63 25.44
N ALA A 856 14.37 3.35 25.20
CA ALA A 856 14.86 2.63 24.03
C ALA A 856 14.32 3.24 22.73
N ALA A 857 13.02 3.53 22.67
CA ALA A 857 12.37 4.16 21.52
C ALA A 857 12.97 5.53 21.18
N LEU A 858 13.25 6.36 22.19
CA LEU A 858 13.88 7.66 22.02
C LEU A 858 15.31 7.53 21.50
N ALA A 859 16.11 6.65 22.09
CA ALA A 859 17.50 6.46 21.70
C ALA A 859 17.64 5.93 20.26
N HIS A 860 16.80 4.96 19.86
CA HIS A 860 16.72 4.53 18.46
C HIS A 860 16.19 5.66 17.56
N GLY A 861 15.15 6.37 18.01
CA GLY A 861 14.51 7.49 17.33
C GLY A 861 15.39 8.72 17.10
N MET A 862 16.54 8.82 17.75
CA MET A 862 17.54 9.86 17.45
C MET A 862 18.24 9.62 16.10
N ILE A 863 18.19 8.39 15.59
CA ILE A 863 18.85 7.98 14.35
C ILE A 863 17.92 7.20 13.41
N ASP A 864 16.63 7.11 13.70
CA ASP A 864 15.62 6.50 12.83
C ASP A 864 14.20 7.02 13.16
N ALA A 865 13.15 6.43 12.60
CA ALA A 865 11.76 6.78 12.92
C ALA A 865 11.41 6.48 14.39
N ALA A 866 10.61 7.34 15.03
CA ALA A 866 10.27 7.19 16.45
C ALA A 866 8.76 7.18 16.76
N TYR A 867 7.97 7.98 16.04
CA TYR A 867 6.54 8.15 16.30
C TYR A 867 5.69 8.03 15.04
N PHE A 868 6.05 8.68 13.92
CA PHE A 868 5.21 8.82 12.73
C PHE A 868 5.08 7.55 11.87
N TYR A 869 4.99 6.37 12.50
CA TYR A 869 4.48 5.14 11.91
C TYR A 869 3.32 4.63 12.76
N VAL A 870 2.33 3.99 12.12
CA VAL A 870 1.07 3.60 12.76
C VAL A 870 1.31 2.78 14.02
N ASP A 871 2.08 1.71 13.92
CA ASP A 871 2.42 0.84 15.04
C ASP A 871 3.15 1.59 16.17
N LEU A 872 4.12 2.43 15.83
CA LEU A 872 4.91 3.17 16.80
C LEU A 872 4.07 4.22 17.54
N ALA A 873 3.17 4.92 16.85
CA ALA A 873 2.23 5.86 17.46
C ALA A 873 1.24 5.18 18.41
N PHE A 874 0.68 4.02 18.01
CA PHE A 874 -0.19 3.23 18.86
C PHE A 874 0.54 2.72 20.12
N VAL A 875 1.77 2.22 19.99
CA VAL A 875 2.58 1.79 21.15
C VAL A 875 2.93 2.99 22.05
N TRP A 876 3.26 4.15 21.48
CA TRP A 876 3.52 5.38 22.25
C TRP A 876 2.31 5.77 23.11
N MET A 877 1.14 5.90 22.49
CA MET A 877 -0.09 6.28 23.17
C MET A 877 -0.59 5.21 24.14
N LEU A 878 -0.34 3.92 23.85
CA LEU A 878 -0.55 2.82 24.79
C LEU A 878 0.31 3.00 26.05
N MET A 879 1.61 3.31 25.91
CA MET A 879 2.50 3.53 27.05
C MET A 879 2.05 4.73 27.89
N LEU A 880 1.70 5.86 27.27
CA LEU A 880 1.17 7.03 27.97
C LEU A 880 -0.12 6.68 28.73
N GLY A 881 -1.04 5.95 28.09
CA GLY A 881 -2.32 5.60 28.69
C GLY A 881 -2.19 4.63 29.87
N VAL A 882 -1.30 3.63 29.75
CA VAL A 882 -1.07 2.65 30.80
C VAL A 882 -0.34 3.26 32.00
N ILE A 883 0.72 4.05 31.80
CA ILE A 883 1.44 4.67 32.92
C ILE A 883 0.53 5.59 33.73
N GLU A 884 -0.38 6.25 33.03
CA GLU A 884 -1.34 7.15 33.60
C GLU A 884 -2.43 6.45 34.40
N ALA A 885 -3.06 5.44 33.80
CA ALA A 885 -4.09 4.63 34.46
C ALA A 885 -3.56 3.90 35.70
N VAL A 886 -2.27 3.53 35.70
CA VAL A 886 -1.58 2.98 36.87
C VAL A 886 -1.42 4.03 37.98
N SER A 887 -1.07 5.28 37.63
CA SER A 887 -0.86 6.37 38.61
C SER A 887 -2.14 6.73 39.36
N ALA A 888 -3.26 6.81 38.64
CA ALA A 888 -4.56 7.16 39.21
C ALA A 888 -5.05 6.17 40.28
N GLN A 889 -4.64 4.89 40.19
CA GLN A 889 -5.01 3.87 41.19
C GLN A 889 -4.28 4.04 42.52
N GLU A 890 -3.06 4.60 42.54
CA GLU A 890 -2.30 4.84 43.77
C GLU A 890 -2.80 6.07 44.57
N GLU A 891 -3.57 6.97 43.94
CA GLU A 891 -4.19 8.12 44.65
C GLU A 891 -5.50 7.77 45.36
N THR A 892 -6.10 6.62 45.01
CA THR A 892 -7.37 6.15 45.57
C THR A 892 -7.23 5.15 46.73
N VAL A 893 -5.99 4.80 47.11
CA VAL A 893 -5.64 3.92 48.25
C VAL A 893 -4.89 4.76 49.26
#